data_AF-A0A6C0CYX2-F1
#
_entry.id   AF-A0A6C0CYX2-F1
#
_cell.length_a   1.000
_cell.length_b   1.000
_cell.length_c   1.000
_cell.angle_alpha   90.00
_cell.angle_beta   90.00
_cell.angle_gamma   90.00
#
_symmetry.space_group_name_H-M   'P 1'
#
loop_
_entity.id
_entity.type
_entity.pdbx_description
1 polymer ?
#
loop_
_entity_poly.entity_id
_entity_poly.type
_entity_poly.pdbx_seq_one_letter_code
_entity_poly.pdbx_strand_id
1 'polypeptide(L)'
;MPPKRNTALDKLKAEIKSKEKAEKAKKEKQSTILPTLINANRNMKEKKAIIIFLKKIGDIPDSELVDRIREFLSEKYAPSSRKFIFEKIINELPPDQIKSFINAFINQTRDNLSDFYNNYTTEEKIKNLLEQVKDKLKNVNITISDNKLASYINLMRVYGQSIRSSIGSNNYKKLDDSIKNEYRIITKAISTVLNKEIDENDDSDIEELKEPPLLEEEKPKLPFGNPKKREITPIQQIKILDIPIDELVDKIKNELNGINITLDEYDIINDIRNMITSGEINTNTIVNKIILNLILKDKKYSEYREYIPNILNEDDGKKKKSKKDEAKDEAKKQKLRDLINKDEEKYFTQKQKYLTITSMMLNILITGINTTNKKKIFPRYIEPNCVKRYTNPPWLGERVYKIYISGDYEDIKDYITDTNKLENGQIWYAVNKNFIILQCLARKKSQKDNIFTIELDDMKLEIQLAYETANNFIIQNEEVFNTEKEFLKKVYDSELEKMRKILNENIYDGIREIGINILHNVLVSVAPDVKDYKNERSEYILHAINHIYKHSKTVRDFAFKLGELVVYLKYLNKIKNFSSSFIERVKDQYYLPTVLVDLSIQEKLPEIDVLKNDLFESEVDVINYFDNKLESFVNYFSKLVYMQKNPTERRTQDLSESIDDEILKIKIEPWYNLCVNKEDIGIHNYQIKDLVYYREPDDKIYCLVINNLIPRFNEGNYINPYSNNVFSDSFITEFNRVYKDRNVNIEINEEQIVPSDINKDLTPGLLDLILKDLENEYQSSKPDTHSEIQDDSESDDSESDDSESDKSEYESEQDNGIKLNCYKCSNHINNDLQLKSFKKKEVVNFCSFRCFEDAKF
;
A
#
# COMPACT_ATOMS: atom_id res chain seq x y z
N MET A 1 49.00 28.59 -1.44
CA MET A 1 48.07 29.49 -0.71
C MET A 1 47.47 28.70 0.44
N PRO A 2 47.56 29.17 1.70
CA PRO A 2 46.94 28.46 2.80
C PRO A 2 45.40 28.58 2.73
N PRO A 3 44.64 27.55 3.15
CA PRO A 3 43.20 27.57 3.10
C PRO A 3 42.65 28.69 3.98
N LYS A 4 41.71 29.47 3.44
CA LYS A 4 41.04 30.54 4.18
C LYS A 4 40.38 29.94 5.42
N ARG A 5 40.83 30.35 6.60
CA ARG A 5 40.21 29.98 7.87
C ARG A 5 38.80 30.56 7.89
N ASN A 6 37.79 29.69 7.91
CA ASN A 6 36.39 30.10 8.10
C ASN A 6 36.29 30.86 9.41
N THR A 7 35.84 32.10 9.35
CA THR A 7 35.67 32.94 10.52
C THR A 7 34.54 32.39 11.39
N ALA A 8 34.50 32.77 12.67
CA ALA A 8 33.38 32.40 13.55
C ALA A 8 32.02 32.84 12.96
N LEU A 9 32.02 33.93 12.19
CA LEU A 9 30.85 34.43 11.46
C LEU A 9 30.41 33.49 10.33
N ASP A 10 31.34 32.87 9.61
CA ASP A 10 31.04 31.92 8.53
C ASP A 10 30.45 30.62 9.10
N LYS A 11 30.95 30.18 10.26
CA LYS A 11 30.39 29.03 10.98
C LYS A 11 28.96 29.32 11.47
N LEU A 12 28.72 30.50 12.05
CA LEU A 12 27.39 30.91 12.51
C LEU A 12 26.38 31.01 11.35
N LYS A 13 26.79 31.59 10.21
CA LYS A 13 25.94 31.67 9.00
C LYS A 13 25.63 30.29 8.43
N ALA A 14 26.60 29.37 8.43
CA ALA A 14 26.37 27.99 8.00
C ALA A 14 25.38 27.27 8.94
N GLU A 15 25.48 27.50 10.25
CA GLU A 15 24.57 26.92 11.23
C GLU A 15 23.14 27.44 11.09
N ILE A 16 22.95 28.76 10.94
CA ILE A 16 21.63 29.38 10.70
C ILE A 16 21.01 28.84 9.42
N LYS A 17 21.78 28.80 8.32
CA LYS A 17 21.32 28.27 7.04
C LYS A 17 20.95 26.79 7.11
N SER A 18 21.65 26.01 7.96
CA SER A 18 21.33 24.60 8.19
C SER A 18 20.02 24.42 8.96
N LYS A 19 19.77 25.28 9.97
CA LYS A 19 18.53 25.27 10.77
C LYS A 19 17.33 25.70 9.93
N GLU A 20 17.46 26.77 9.14
CA GLU A 20 16.42 27.22 8.20
C GLU A 20 16.07 26.15 7.16
N LYS A 21 17.08 25.46 6.62
CA LYS A 21 16.87 24.37 5.65
C LYS A 21 16.18 23.16 6.29
N ALA A 22 16.51 22.84 7.55
CA ALA A 22 15.86 21.77 8.30
C ALA A 22 14.39 22.12 8.64
N GLU A 23 14.11 23.37 9.00
CA GLU A 23 12.75 23.82 9.33
C GLU A 23 11.86 23.89 8.08
N LYS A 24 12.41 24.33 6.94
CA LYS A 24 11.70 24.33 5.65
C LYS A 24 11.39 22.91 5.18
N ALA A 25 12.33 21.97 5.34
CA ALA A 25 12.12 20.55 5.04
C ALA A 25 11.08 19.89 5.97
N LYS A 26 10.96 20.33 7.23
CA LYS A 26 9.89 19.88 8.15
C LYS A 26 8.52 20.39 7.70
N LYS A 27 8.40 21.66 7.33
CA LYS A 27 7.13 22.26 6.86
C LYS A 27 6.66 21.65 5.53
N GLU A 28 7.57 21.42 4.58
CA GLU A 28 7.24 20.75 3.30
C GLU A 28 6.84 19.27 3.49
N LYS A 29 7.44 18.55 4.44
CA LYS A 29 7.01 17.18 4.77
C LYS A 29 5.61 17.14 5.41
N GLN A 30 5.32 18.06 6.35
CA GLN A 30 3.99 18.15 6.98
C GLN A 30 2.87 18.51 5.98
N SER A 31 3.14 19.40 5.01
CA SER A 31 2.12 19.81 4.02
C SER A 31 1.78 18.71 3.01
N THR A 32 2.66 17.72 2.81
CA THR A 32 2.43 16.62 1.85
C THR A 32 1.80 15.39 2.50
N ILE A 33 2.02 15.17 3.80
CA ILE A 33 1.48 14.01 4.54
C ILE A 33 -0.01 14.20 4.87
N LEU A 34 -0.44 15.42 5.20
CA LEU A 34 -1.81 15.72 5.61
C LEU A 34 -2.86 15.44 4.50
N PRO A 35 -2.65 15.85 3.23
CA PRO A 35 -3.58 15.53 2.14
C PRO A 35 -3.66 14.04 1.83
N THR A 36 -2.57 13.29 1.97
CA THR A 36 -2.53 11.84 1.71
C THR A 36 -3.32 11.06 2.77
N LEU A 37 -3.21 11.45 4.05
CA LEU A 37 -3.94 10.84 5.16
C LEU A 37 -5.45 11.14 5.06
N ILE A 38 -5.82 12.38 4.75
CA ILE A 38 -7.22 12.79 4.54
C ILE A 38 -7.85 12.00 3.39
N ASN A 39 -7.11 11.80 2.29
CA ASN A 39 -7.58 11.01 1.15
C ASN A 39 -7.70 9.51 1.49
N ALA A 40 -6.79 8.94 2.27
CA ALA A 40 -6.87 7.55 2.71
C ALA A 40 -8.09 7.30 3.62
N ASN A 41 -8.32 8.16 4.61
CA ASN A 41 -9.47 8.06 5.51
C ASN A 41 -10.80 8.26 4.78
N ARG A 42 -10.85 9.19 3.82
CA ARG A 42 -12.02 9.37 2.94
C ARG A 42 -12.28 8.11 2.10
N ASN A 43 -11.26 7.54 1.47
CA ASN A 43 -11.39 6.31 0.69
C ASN A 43 -11.86 5.11 1.54
N MET A 44 -11.40 5.01 2.79
CA MET A 44 -11.81 3.94 3.70
C MET A 44 -13.27 4.10 4.13
N LYS A 45 -13.72 5.32 4.46
CA LYS A 45 -15.13 5.62 4.77
C LYS A 45 -16.04 5.34 3.57
N GLU A 46 -15.64 5.77 2.37
CA GLU A 46 -16.38 5.50 1.12
C GLU A 46 -16.49 3.98 0.83
N LYS A 47 -15.39 3.22 0.98
CA LYS A 47 -15.40 1.75 0.81
C LYS A 47 -16.37 1.06 1.77
N LYS A 48 -16.39 1.47 3.04
CA LYS A 48 -17.30 0.90 4.05
C LYS A 48 -18.77 1.21 3.76
N ALA A 49 -19.09 2.45 3.42
CA ALA A 49 -20.45 2.84 3.03
C ALA A 49 -20.97 1.99 1.85
N ILE A 50 -20.09 1.74 0.88
CA ILE A 50 -20.38 0.85 -0.26
C ILE A 50 -20.63 -0.59 0.20
N ILE A 51 -19.79 -1.18 1.05
CA ILE A 51 -19.98 -2.55 1.54
C ILE A 51 -21.28 -2.68 2.35
N ILE A 52 -21.59 -1.71 3.21
CA ILE A 52 -22.83 -1.70 4.00
C ILE A 52 -24.05 -1.63 3.08
N PHE A 53 -24.03 -0.73 2.10
CA PHE A 53 -25.09 -0.64 1.10
C PHE A 53 -25.25 -1.95 0.33
N LEU A 54 -24.14 -2.52 -0.15
CA LEU A 54 -24.15 -3.76 -0.92
C LEU A 54 -24.67 -4.96 -0.10
N LYS A 55 -24.34 -5.05 1.19
CA LYS A 55 -24.91 -6.06 2.10
C LYS A 55 -26.42 -5.92 2.25
N LYS A 56 -26.94 -4.69 2.36
CA LYS A 56 -28.39 -4.44 2.47
C LYS A 56 -29.16 -4.85 1.23
N ILE A 57 -28.56 -4.73 0.04
CA ILE A 57 -29.23 -5.10 -1.21
C ILE A 57 -28.95 -6.53 -1.66
N GLY A 58 -28.02 -7.26 -1.01
CA GLY A 58 -27.66 -8.63 -1.37
C GLY A 58 -28.84 -9.61 -1.33
N ASP A 59 -29.80 -9.40 -0.42
CA ASP A 59 -30.98 -10.26 -0.26
C ASP A 59 -32.17 -9.84 -1.12
N ILE A 60 -32.09 -8.69 -1.81
CA ILE A 60 -33.17 -8.15 -2.65
C ILE A 60 -33.31 -9.00 -3.94
N PRO A 61 -34.53 -9.16 -4.49
CA PRO A 61 -34.73 -9.81 -5.78
C PRO A 61 -33.96 -9.15 -6.92
N ASP A 62 -33.47 -9.95 -7.87
CA ASP A 62 -32.61 -9.48 -8.96
C ASP A 62 -33.26 -8.38 -9.81
N SER A 63 -34.58 -8.41 -9.93
CA SER A 63 -35.38 -7.39 -10.64
C SER A 63 -35.34 -6.01 -10.00
N GLU A 64 -35.08 -5.91 -8.69
CA GLU A 64 -35.07 -4.65 -7.94
C GLU A 64 -33.66 -4.12 -7.67
N LEU A 65 -32.62 -4.93 -7.87
CA LEU A 65 -31.23 -4.56 -7.60
C LEU A 65 -30.79 -3.28 -8.33
N VAL A 66 -31.14 -3.17 -9.61
CA VAL A 66 -30.75 -2.02 -10.44
C VAL A 66 -31.36 -0.72 -9.92
N ASP A 67 -32.63 -0.76 -9.52
CA ASP A 67 -33.34 0.42 -9.03
C ASP A 67 -32.82 0.85 -7.66
N ARG A 68 -32.49 -0.12 -6.78
CA ARG A 68 -31.86 0.16 -5.48
C ARG A 68 -30.45 0.75 -5.61
N ILE A 69 -29.66 0.29 -6.58
CA ILE A 69 -28.36 0.90 -6.87
C ILE A 69 -28.56 2.33 -7.39
N ARG A 70 -29.52 2.57 -8.30
CA ARG A 70 -29.80 3.93 -8.80
C ARG A 70 -30.32 4.87 -7.71
N GLU A 71 -31.17 4.38 -6.82
CA GLU A 71 -31.65 5.10 -5.64
C GLU A 71 -30.47 5.53 -4.78
N PHE A 72 -29.59 4.59 -4.40
CA PHE A 72 -28.36 4.90 -3.67
C PHE A 72 -27.47 5.93 -4.37
N LEU A 73 -27.30 5.84 -5.69
CA LEU A 73 -26.51 6.82 -6.46
C LEU A 73 -27.15 8.21 -6.54
N SER A 74 -28.43 8.34 -6.22
CA SER A 74 -29.17 9.61 -6.18
C SER A 74 -29.14 10.27 -4.80
N GLU A 75 -28.77 9.53 -3.76
CA GLU A 75 -28.68 10.04 -2.38
C GLU A 75 -27.54 11.05 -2.24
N LYS A 76 -27.77 12.12 -1.44
CA LYS A 76 -26.81 13.22 -1.24
C LYS A 76 -25.45 12.75 -0.69
N TYR A 77 -25.42 11.61 0.00
CA TYR A 77 -24.22 11.03 0.60
C TYR A 77 -23.56 9.93 -0.24
N ALA A 78 -24.07 9.64 -1.44
CA ALA A 78 -23.46 8.68 -2.35
C ALA A 78 -22.04 9.11 -2.72
N PRO A 79 -21.03 8.21 -2.68
CA PRO A 79 -19.67 8.55 -3.08
C PRO A 79 -19.61 8.96 -4.56
N SER A 80 -19.57 10.27 -4.84
CA SER A 80 -19.58 10.82 -6.19
C SER A 80 -18.41 10.30 -7.05
N SER A 81 -17.28 10.01 -6.40
CA SER A 81 -16.07 9.38 -6.97
C SER A 81 -16.32 7.96 -7.52
N ARG A 82 -17.35 7.26 -7.05
CA ARG A 82 -17.64 5.86 -7.41
C ARG A 82 -18.92 5.70 -8.22
N LYS A 83 -19.65 6.79 -8.46
CA LYS A 83 -20.89 6.78 -9.25
C LYS A 83 -20.69 6.15 -10.63
N PHE A 84 -19.60 6.51 -11.29
CA PHE A 84 -19.22 5.95 -12.59
C PHE A 84 -19.08 4.43 -12.59
N ILE A 85 -18.53 3.83 -11.52
CA ILE A 85 -18.32 2.38 -11.45
C ILE A 85 -19.63 1.64 -11.27
N PHE A 86 -20.54 2.15 -10.43
CA PHE A 86 -21.88 1.56 -10.30
C PHE A 86 -22.71 1.71 -11.57
N GLU A 87 -22.62 2.85 -12.25
CA GLU A 87 -23.24 3.00 -13.58
C GLU A 87 -22.66 1.99 -14.58
N LYS A 88 -21.35 1.76 -14.55
CA LYS A 88 -20.70 0.75 -15.38
C LYS A 88 -21.16 -0.67 -15.04
N ILE A 89 -21.27 -1.01 -13.75
CA ILE A 89 -21.82 -2.29 -13.27
C ILE A 89 -23.24 -2.49 -13.78
N ILE A 90 -24.12 -1.49 -13.61
CA ILE A 90 -25.52 -1.53 -14.06
C ILE A 90 -25.63 -1.70 -15.58
N ASN A 91 -24.76 -1.03 -16.34
CA ASN A 91 -24.84 -1.00 -17.80
C ASN A 91 -24.19 -2.22 -18.47
N GLU A 92 -23.16 -2.81 -17.84
CA GLU A 92 -22.39 -3.91 -18.44
C GLU A 92 -22.78 -5.30 -17.91
N LEU A 93 -23.32 -5.41 -16.69
CA LEU A 93 -23.70 -6.69 -16.10
C LEU A 93 -25.23 -6.87 -16.13
N PRO A 94 -25.74 -8.05 -16.54
CA PRO A 94 -27.15 -8.37 -16.38
C PRO A 94 -27.51 -8.53 -14.88
N PRO A 95 -28.79 -8.36 -14.49
CA PRO A 95 -29.18 -8.27 -13.07
C PRO A 95 -28.77 -9.48 -12.20
N ASP A 96 -28.81 -10.69 -12.74
CA ASP A 96 -28.36 -11.91 -12.07
C ASP A 96 -26.85 -11.91 -11.79
N GLN A 97 -26.06 -11.32 -12.69
CA GLN A 97 -24.62 -11.16 -12.53
C GLN A 97 -24.25 -10.00 -11.62
N ILE A 98 -25.11 -8.99 -11.48
CA ILE A 98 -24.94 -7.93 -10.46
C ILE A 98 -24.98 -8.54 -9.07
N LYS A 99 -25.90 -9.47 -8.80
CA LYS A 99 -25.95 -10.17 -7.50
C LYS A 99 -24.72 -11.02 -7.25
N SER A 100 -24.27 -11.77 -8.25
CA SER A 100 -23.01 -12.53 -8.18
C SER A 100 -21.81 -11.62 -7.90
N PHE A 101 -21.72 -10.48 -8.60
CA PHE A 101 -20.69 -9.46 -8.37
C PHE A 101 -20.74 -8.90 -6.96
N ILE A 102 -21.93 -8.56 -6.45
CA ILE A 102 -22.14 -8.03 -5.10
C ILE A 102 -21.67 -9.03 -4.06
N ASN A 103 -22.08 -10.29 -4.17
CA ASN A 103 -21.70 -11.34 -3.23
C ASN A 103 -20.18 -11.60 -3.27
N ALA A 104 -19.60 -11.64 -4.47
CA ALA A 104 -18.15 -11.79 -4.64
C ALA A 104 -17.39 -10.59 -4.06
N PHE A 105 -17.89 -9.37 -4.24
CA PHE A 105 -17.30 -8.14 -3.69
C PHE A 105 -17.41 -8.08 -2.15
N ILE A 106 -18.53 -8.50 -1.56
CA ILE A 106 -18.74 -8.54 -0.11
C ILE A 106 -17.80 -9.57 0.55
N ASN A 107 -17.58 -10.71 -0.12
CA ASN A 107 -16.78 -11.81 0.41
C ASN A 107 -15.27 -11.58 0.33
N GLN A 108 -14.81 -10.55 -0.40
CA GLN A 108 -13.41 -10.17 -0.41
C GLN A 108 -13.10 -9.04 0.57
N THR A 109 -11.92 -9.10 1.19
CA THR A 109 -11.53 -8.13 2.23
C THR A 109 -10.66 -6.98 1.70
N ARG A 110 -10.03 -7.12 0.52
CA ARG A 110 -8.87 -6.30 0.15
C ARG A 110 -9.10 -5.24 -0.93
N ASP A 111 -9.74 -5.57 -2.06
CA ASP A 111 -9.75 -4.67 -3.21
C ASP A 111 -10.69 -3.48 -3.03
N ASN A 112 -10.41 -2.37 -3.73
CA ASN A 112 -11.38 -1.29 -3.88
C ASN A 112 -12.34 -1.64 -5.04
N LEU A 113 -13.53 -1.02 -5.06
CA LEU A 113 -14.59 -1.37 -6.02
C LEU A 113 -14.14 -1.31 -7.49
N SER A 114 -13.22 -0.40 -7.85
CA SER A 114 -12.73 -0.27 -9.22
C SER A 114 -11.81 -1.43 -9.60
N ASP A 115 -10.85 -1.74 -8.73
CA ASP A 115 -9.86 -2.80 -8.98
C ASP A 115 -10.56 -4.15 -9.04
N PHE A 116 -11.51 -4.38 -8.14
CA PHE A 116 -12.32 -5.59 -8.15
C PHE A 116 -13.16 -5.72 -9.42
N TYR A 117 -13.83 -4.65 -9.85
CA TYR A 117 -14.62 -4.68 -11.08
C TYR A 117 -13.76 -5.01 -12.31
N ASN A 118 -12.56 -4.43 -12.39
CA ASN A 118 -11.62 -4.75 -13.47
C ASN A 118 -11.18 -6.21 -13.43
N ASN A 119 -10.94 -6.78 -12.24
CA ASN A 119 -10.58 -8.19 -12.09
C ASN A 119 -11.77 -9.12 -12.42
N TYR A 120 -12.96 -8.83 -11.87
CA TYR A 120 -14.18 -9.62 -12.07
C TYR A 120 -14.58 -9.72 -13.54
N THR A 121 -14.43 -8.62 -14.30
CA THR A 121 -14.74 -8.60 -15.74
C THR A 121 -13.71 -9.35 -16.59
N THR A 122 -12.54 -9.68 -16.05
CA THR A 122 -11.52 -10.51 -16.73
C THR A 122 -11.68 -12.00 -16.50
N GLU A 123 -12.54 -12.43 -15.56
CA GLU A 123 -12.83 -13.85 -15.37
C GLU A 123 -13.43 -14.45 -16.65
N GLU A 124 -12.89 -15.58 -17.11
CA GLU A 124 -13.21 -16.18 -18.41
C GLU A 124 -14.72 -16.41 -18.60
N LYS A 125 -15.42 -16.81 -17.53
CA LYS A 125 -16.88 -17.00 -17.52
C LYS A 125 -17.63 -15.68 -17.78
N ILE A 126 -17.21 -14.59 -17.14
CA ILE A 126 -17.83 -13.26 -17.28
C ILE A 126 -17.46 -12.66 -18.64
N LYS A 127 -16.21 -12.82 -19.06
CA LYS A 127 -15.72 -12.40 -20.38
C LYS A 127 -16.52 -13.03 -21.51
N ASN A 128 -16.73 -14.35 -21.46
CA ASN A 128 -17.51 -15.08 -22.47
C ASN A 128 -18.96 -14.61 -22.50
N LEU A 129 -19.55 -14.30 -21.34
CA LEU A 129 -20.93 -13.82 -21.23
C LEU A 129 -21.08 -12.40 -21.78
N LEU A 130 -20.11 -11.52 -21.52
CA LEU A 130 -20.03 -10.18 -22.10
C LEU A 130 -19.82 -10.22 -23.63
N GLU A 131 -19.01 -11.15 -24.14
CA GLU A 131 -18.85 -11.39 -25.57
C GLU A 131 -20.15 -11.87 -26.22
N GLN A 132 -20.90 -12.79 -25.58
CA GLN A 132 -22.21 -13.22 -26.07
C GLN A 132 -23.23 -12.07 -26.11
N VAL A 133 -23.25 -11.18 -25.12
CA VAL A 133 -24.11 -9.99 -25.12
C VAL A 133 -23.70 -9.05 -26.26
N LYS A 134 -22.40 -8.81 -26.46
CA LYS A 134 -21.88 -7.99 -27.57
C LYS A 134 -22.25 -8.58 -28.93
N ASP A 135 -22.16 -9.89 -29.11
CA ASP A 135 -22.50 -10.55 -30.37
C ASP A 135 -24.02 -10.59 -30.61
N LYS A 136 -24.84 -10.73 -29.57
CA LYS A 136 -26.30 -10.54 -29.67
C LYS A 136 -26.65 -9.11 -30.09
N LEU A 137 -25.95 -8.11 -29.55
CA LEU A 137 -26.13 -6.70 -29.93
C LEU A 137 -25.68 -6.39 -31.36
N LYS A 138 -24.61 -7.04 -31.86
CA LYS A 138 -24.17 -6.94 -33.26
C LYS A 138 -25.18 -7.51 -34.26
N ASN A 139 -25.93 -8.53 -33.85
CA ASN A 139 -26.88 -9.25 -34.71
C ASN A 139 -28.31 -8.65 -34.68
N VAL A 140 -28.56 -7.59 -33.91
CA VAL A 140 -29.82 -6.87 -33.98
C VAL A 140 -29.82 -5.98 -35.23
N ASN A 141 -30.31 -6.50 -36.35
CA ASN A 141 -30.72 -5.69 -37.50
C ASN A 141 -31.95 -4.87 -37.09
N ILE A 142 -31.75 -3.60 -36.72
CA ILE A 142 -32.83 -2.71 -36.33
C ILE A 142 -33.35 -1.99 -37.58
N THR A 143 -34.57 -2.32 -38.01
CA THR A 143 -35.47 -1.36 -38.64
C THR A 143 -35.88 -0.36 -37.56
N ILE A 144 -35.37 0.87 -37.65
CA ILE A 144 -35.41 1.85 -36.55
C ILE A 144 -36.77 2.54 -36.53
N SER A 145 -37.50 2.41 -35.42
CA SER A 145 -38.55 3.36 -35.05
C SER A 145 -37.94 4.49 -34.19
N ASP A 146 -38.52 5.68 -34.27
CA ASP A 146 -37.93 6.94 -33.78
C ASP A 146 -37.52 6.92 -32.30
N ASN A 147 -38.21 6.15 -31.45
CA ASN A 147 -37.86 6.01 -30.03
C ASN A 147 -36.57 5.20 -29.78
N LYS A 148 -36.18 4.31 -30.71
CA LYS A 148 -34.91 3.56 -30.63
C LYS A 148 -33.74 4.37 -31.16
N LEU A 149 -33.96 5.31 -32.09
CA LEU A 149 -32.92 6.17 -32.64
C LEU A 149 -32.33 7.09 -31.57
N ALA A 150 -33.17 7.71 -30.73
CA ALA A 150 -32.73 8.56 -29.62
C ALA A 150 -31.89 7.78 -28.58
N SER A 151 -32.27 6.54 -28.29
CA SER A 151 -31.51 5.65 -27.40
C SER A 151 -30.16 5.24 -27.99
N TYR A 152 -30.10 5.00 -29.31
CA TYR A 152 -28.87 4.66 -30.01
C TYR A 152 -27.92 5.85 -30.17
N ILE A 153 -28.45 7.05 -30.43
CA ILE A 153 -27.71 8.31 -30.44
C ILE A 153 -27.13 8.59 -29.05
N ASN A 154 -27.90 8.37 -27.98
CA ASN A 154 -27.40 8.51 -26.61
C ASN A 154 -26.31 7.47 -26.30
N LEU A 155 -26.47 6.21 -26.72
CA LEU A 155 -25.46 5.17 -26.54
C LEU A 155 -24.15 5.52 -27.28
N MET A 156 -24.24 5.98 -28.52
CA MET A 156 -23.09 6.42 -29.33
C MET A 156 -22.45 7.69 -28.79
N ARG A 157 -23.24 8.60 -28.20
CA ARG A 157 -22.75 9.80 -27.51
C ARG A 157 -21.99 9.44 -26.24
N VAL A 158 -22.52 8.49 -25.45
CA VAL A 158 -21.88 7.96 -24.24
C VAL A 158 -20.59 7.21 -24.60
N TYR A 159 -20.58 6.41 -25.68
CA TYR A 159 -19.39 5.69 -26.14
C TYR A 159 -18.31 6.65 -26.67
N GLY A 160 -18.69 7.65 -27.46
CA GLY A 160 -17.79 8.71 -27.92
C GLY A 160 -17.24 9.57 -26.77
N GLN A 161 -18.06 9.88 -25.77
CA GLN A 161 -17.63 10.56 -24.54
C GLN A 161 -16.71 9.67 -23.70
N SER A 162 -16.95 8.36 -23.61
CA SER A 162 -16.10 7.39 -22.92
C SER A 162 -14.71 7.30 -23.55
N ILE A 163 -14.62 7.27 -24.88
CA ILE A 163 -13.34 7.32 -25.61
C ILE A 163 -12.64 8.67 -25.38
N ARG A 164 -13.36 9.79 -25.46
CA ARG A 164 -12.81 11.15 -25.24
C ARG A 164 -12.31 11.36 -23.80
N SER A 165 -13.00 10.78 -22.82
CA SER A 165 -12.69 10.89 -21.39
C SER A 165 -11.55 9.96 -20.97
N SER A 166 -11.49 8.75 -21.54
CA SER A 166 -10.42 7.77 -21.28
C SER A 166 -9.08 8.19 -21.88
N ILE A 167 -9.10 8.96 -22.96
CA ILE A 167 -7.88 9.41 -23.63
C ILE A 167 -7.26 10.62 -22.91
N GLY A 168 -8.07 11.50 -22.31
CA GLY A 168 -7.59 12.79 -21.81
C GLY A 168 -7.03 13.66 -22.95
N SER A 169 -7.25 14.97 -22.92
CA SER A 169 -6.89 15.88 -24.02
C SER A 169 -5.41 15.79 -24.45
N ASN A 170 -4.53 15.27 -23.59
CA ASN A 170 -3.08 15.21 -23.78
C ASN A 170 -2.52 13.89 -24.35
N ASN A 171 -3.29 12.79 -24.46
CA ASN A 171 -2.75 11.51 -25.00
C ASN A 171 -3.25 11.13 -26.41
N TYR A 172 -4.10 11.94 -27.05
CA TYR A 172 -4.60 11.67 -28.42
C TYR A 172 -3.47 11.50 -29.46
N LYS A 173 -2.34 12.20 -29.27
CA LYS A 173 -1.15 12.11 -30.14
C LYS A 173 -0.38 10.79 -30.02
N LYS A 174 -0.60 10.01 -28.96
CA LYS A 174 0.13 8.77 -28.66
C LYS A 174 -0.61 7.50 -29.06
N LEU A 175 -1.80 7.62 -29.67
CA LEU A 175 -2.56 6.46 -30.11
C LEU A 175 -1.98 5.84 -31.39
N ASP A 176 -2.18 4.53 -31.50
CA ASP A 176 -2.06 3.77 -32.74
C ASP A 176 -3.05 4.31 -33.80
N ASP A 177 -2.63 4.33 -35.07
CA ASP A 177 -3.41 4.95 -36.14
C ASP A 177 -4.70 4.20 -36.48
N SER A 178 -4.80 2.91 -36.12
CA SER A 178 -6.03 2.12 -36.26
C SER A 178 -7.17 2.67 -35.38
N ILE A 179 -6.86 3.00 -34.12
CA ILE A 179 -7.85 3.51 -33.15
C ILE A 179 -8.25 4.95 -33.49
N LYS A 180 -7.32 5.76 -34.01
CA LYS A 180 -7.64 7.10 -34.53
C LYS A 180 -8.60 7.03 -35.71
N ASN A 181 -8.45 6.02 -36.56
CA ASN A 181 -9.31 5.82 -37.73
C ASN A 181 -10.73 5.38 -37.33
N GLU A 182 -10.87 4.44 -36.39
CA GLU A 182 -12.19 4.06 -35.84
C GLU A 182 -12.92 5.26 -35.21
N TYR A 183 -12.22 6.08 -34.41
CA TYR A 183 -12.79 7.29 -33.83
C TYR A 183 -13.27 8.28 -34.91
N ARG A 184 -12.50 8.45 -35.99
CA ARG A 184 -12.89 9.30 -37.13
C ARG A 184 -14.14 8.79 -37.85
N ILE A 185 -14.25 7.49 -38.06
CA ILE A 185 -15.41 6.86 -38.73
C ILE A 185 -16.67 7.09 -37.88
N ILE A 186 -16.60 6.85 -36.57
CA ILE A 186 -17.72 7.05 -35.64
C ILE A 186 -18.14 8.52 -35.59
N THR A 187 -17.18 9.44 -35.47
CA THR A 187 -17.47 10.88 -35.41
C THR A 187 -18.11 11.38 -36.71
N LYS A 188 -17.63 10.89 -37.86
CA LYS A 188 -18.19 11.22 -39.18
C LYS A 188 -19.62 10.69 -39.35
N ALA A 189 -19.89 9.46 -38.89
CA ALA A 189 -21.24 8.89 -38.91
C ALA A 189 -22.23 9.71 -38.05
N ILE A 190 -21.80 10.16 -36.87
CA ILE A 190 -22.60 11.01 -35.97
C ILE A 190 -22.91 12.37 -36.64
N SER A 191 -21.92 13.01 -37.26
CA SER A 191 -22.13 14.30 -37.94
C SER A 191 -23.05 14.20 -39.15
N THR A 192 -22.99 13.11 -39.91
CA THR A 192 -23.87 12.91 -41.08
C THR A 192 -25.33 12.71 -40.69
N VAL A 193 -25.58 12.13 -39.50
CA VAL A 193 -26.95 11.94 -38.97
C VAL A 193 -27.50 13.25 -38.42
N LEU A 194 -26.68 14.02 -37.69
CA LEU A 194 -27.11 15.30 -37.08
C LEU A 194 -27.32 16.41 -38.11
N ASN A 195 -26.53 16.44 -39.19
CA ASN A 195 -26.67 17.45 -40.25
C ASN A 195 -27.88 17.21 -41.18
N LYS A 196 -28.65 16.15 -40.96
CA LYS A 196 -29.92 15.90 -41.66
C LYS A 196 -31.12 16.56 -40.96
N GLU A 197 -30.95 17.12 -39.77
CA GLU A 197 -32.04 17.69 -38.94
C GLU A 197 -31.98 19.22 -38.78
N ILE A 198 -31.06 19.93 -39.45
CA ILE A 198 -30.94 21.39 -39.33
C ILE A 198 -30.94 22.02 -40.73
N ASP A 199 -32.12 21.99 -41.35
CA ASP A 199 -32.55 22.94 -42.38
C ASP A 199 -34.04 23.16 -42.10
N GLU A 200 -34.35 24.23 -41.35
CA GLU A 200 -35.65 24.95 -41.30
C GLU A 200 -35.73 25.82 -40.03
N ASN A 201 -35.34 27.10 -40.16
CA ASN A 201 -36.16 28.28 -39.83
C ASN A 201 -35.33 29.50 -39.43
N ASP A 202 -35.80 30.60 -39.99
CA ASP A 202 -35.15 31.88 -40.23
C ASP A 202 -35.55 32.95 -39.20
N ASP A 203 -34.84 34.08 -39.30
CA ASP A 203 -35.25 35.46 -39.05
C ASP A 203 -35.20 36.17 -37.68
N SER A 204 -34.43 37.28 -37.74
CA SER A 204 -34.72 38.65 -37.30
C SER A 204 -34.08 39.22 -36.00
N ASP A 205 -32.97 39.94 -36.21
CA ASP A 205 -32.81 41.41 -36.13
C ASP A 205 -32.88 42.23 -34.81
N ILE A 206 -31.92 43.18 -34.75
CA ILE A 206 -31.94 44.58 -34.23
C ILE A 206 -31.12 44.98 -32.96
N GLU A 207 -30.05 45.74 -33.28
CA GLU A 207 -29.51 47.03 -32.76
C GLU A 207 -28.58 47.18 -31.53
N GLU A 208 -27.45 47.85 -31.85
CA GLU A 208 -26.46 48.55 -31.02
C GLU A 208 -27.03 49.75 -30.24
N LEU A 209 -26.33 50.18 -29.17
CA LEU A 209 -26.11 51.61 -28.87
C LEU A 209 -24.98 51.84 -27.81
N LYS A 210 -23.82 52.28 -28.34
CA LYS A 210 -22.85 53.34 -27.94
C LYS A 210 -22.54 53.70 -26.46
N GLU A 211 -21.23 53.81 -26.21
CA GLU A 211 -20.51 54.44 -25.06
C GLU A 211 -20.77 55.96 -24.91
N PRO A 212 -20.36 56.64 -23.81
CA PRO A 212 -19.06 57.35 -23.79
C PRO A 212 -18.44 57.55 -22.35
N PRO A 213 -17.48 58.47 -22.03
CA PRO A 213 -16.09 58.10 -21.72
C PRO A 213 -15.45 58.80 -20.48
N LEU A 214 -14.15 58.52 -20.25
CA LEU A 214 -13.09 59.32 -19.57
C LEU A 214 -13.19 59.71 -18.07
N LEU A 215 -12.12 59.43 -17.30
CA LEU A 215 -11.19 60.46 -16.78
C LEU A 215 -9.96 59.86 -16.10
N GLU A 216 -8.82 60.50 -16.38
CA GLU A 216 -7.46 60.24 -15.90
C GLU A 216 -7.27 60.60 -14.42
N GLU A 217 -6.21 60.09 -13.78
CA GLU A 217 -5.23 60.94 -13.07
C GLU A 217 -4.02 60.15 -12.52
N GLU A 218 -2.97 60.92 -12.24
CA GLU A 218 -1.56 60.61 -12.42
C GLU A 218 -0.82 60.02 -11.20
N LYS A 219 0.41 59.55 -11.50
CA LYS A 219 1.47 59.05 -10.61
C LYS A 219 1.94 60.10 -9.59
N PRO A 220 2.76 59.68 -8.61
CA PRO A 220 4.13 60.17 -8.67
C PRO A 220 5.21 59.11 -8.37
N LYS A 221 6.44 59.55 -8.61
CA LYS A 221 7.65 58.80 -8.98
C LYS A 221 8.78 59.09 -7.97
N LEU A 222 9.76 58.16 -7.92
CA LEU A 222 11.23 58.33 -7.68
C LEU A 222 11.76 58.35 -6.21
N PRO A 223 13.09 58.21 -5.92
CA PRO A 223 14.27 57.72 -6.72
C PRO A 223 15.40 56.93 -5.93
N PHE A 224 16.45 56.53 -6.68
CA PHE A 224 17.87 56.19 -6.32
C PHE A 224 18.22 54.75 -5.87
N GLY A 225 19.31 54.05 -6.26
CA GLY A 225 20.40 54.30 -7.22
C GLY A 225 21.74 53.58 -6.87
N ASN A 226 22.06 52.46 -7.56
CA ASN A 226 23.39 51.84 -7.90
C ASN A 226 24.38 51.34 -6.80
N PRO A 227 25.43 50.49 -7.08
CA PRO A 227 25.95 49.97 -8.38
C PRO A 227 26.36 48.46 -8.48
N LYS A 228 26.21 47.92 -9.72
CA LYS A 228 27.05 47.01 -10.54
C LYS A 228 27.86 45.83 -9.91
N LYS A 229 27.40 44.61 -10.19
CA LYS A 229 28.24 43.45 -10.60
C LYS A 229 27.72 42.92 -11.95
N ARG A 230 28.63 42.61 -12.88
CA ARG A 230 28.30 42.15 -14.24
C ARG A 230 27.63 40.78 -14.19
N GLU A 231 26.32 40.75 -14.39
CA GLU A 231 25.56 39.57 -14.79
C GLU A 231 25.35 39.62 -16.30
N ILE A 232 25.58 38.47 -16.95
CA ILE A 232 25.18 38.23 -18.34
C ILE A 232 23.65 38.29 -18.34
N THR A 233 23.07 39.25 -19.06
CA THR A 233 21.60 39.42 -19.07
C THR A 233 20.93 38.31 -19.88
N PRO A 234 19.73 37.84 -19.47
CA PRO A 234 18.92 36.86 -20.20
C PRO A 234 18.63 37.23 -21.67
N ILE A 235 18.76 38.51 -22.03
CA ILE A 235 18.63 39.02 -23.41
C ILE A 235 19.70 38.41 -24.35
N GLN A 236 20.86 38.00 -23.84
CA GLN A 236 21.89 37.35 -24.66
C GLN A 236 21.67 35.83 -24.85
N GLN A 237 20.69 35.23 -24.16
CA GLN A 237 20.34 33.81 -24.32
C GLN A 237 19.16 33.57 -25.28
N ILE A 238 18.51 34.63 -25.78
CA ILE A 238 17.41 34.53 -26.74
C ILE A 238 17.87 35.13 -28.07
N LYS A 239 18.80 34.43 -28.73
CA LYS A 239 19.13 34.65 -30.14
C LYS A 239 19.01 33.37 -30.99
N ILE A 240 18.28 32.38 -30.48
CA ILE A 240 18.08 31.08 -31.16
C ILE A 240 16.60 30.70 -31.04
N LEU A 241 15.74 31.47 -31.69
CA LEU A 241 14.37 31.09 -32.02
C LEU A 241 14.09 31.63 -33.42
N ASP A 242 14.51 30.89 -34.45
CA ASP A 242 14.15 31.20 -35.85
C ASP A 242 12.76 30.64 -36.16
N ILE A 243 11.73 31.18 -35.49
CA ILE A 243 10.34 31.04 -35.95
C ILE A 243 9.86 32.45 -36.29
N PRO A 244 9.49 32.74 -37.54
CA PRO A 244 8.88 34.02 -37.90
C PRO A 244 7.63 34.24 -37.05
N ILE A 245 7.55 35.41 -36.39
CA ILE A 245 6.43 35.77 -35.50
C ILE A 245 5.07 35.60 -36.21
N ASP A 246 5.02 35.88 -37.51
CA ASP A 246 3.83 35.74 -38.34
C ASP A 246 3.34 34.28 -38.42
N GLU A 247 4.25 33.30 -38.43
CA GLU A 247 3.89 31.87 -38.46
C GLU A 247 3.27 31.39 -37.13
N LEU A 248 3.73 31.94 -36.00
CA LEU A 248 3.14 31.67 -34.68
C LEU A 248 1.76 32.31 -34.56
N VAL A 249 1.61 33.54 -35.05
CA VAL A 249 0.33 34.26 -35.08
C VAL A 249 -0.69 33.53 -35.96
N ASP A 250 -0.28 33.02 -37.11
CA ASP A 250 -1.18 32.29 -38.02
C ASP A 250 -1.58 30.93 -37.45
N LYS A 251 -0.70 30.23 -36.72
CA LYS A 251 -1.06 29.01 -35.98
C LYS A 251 -2.08 29.30 -34.87
N ILE A 252 -1.91 30.39 -34.12
CA ILE A 252 -2.89 30.80 -33.10
C ILE A 252 -4.23 31.17 -33.74
N LYS A 253 -4.23 31.94 -34.83
CA LYS A 253 -5.46 32.29 -35.56
C LYS A 253 -6.19 31.07 -36.12
N ASN A 254 -5.45 30.11 -36.69
CA ASN A 254 -6.03 28.91 -37.27
C ASN A 254 -6.65 27.97 -36.22
N GLU A 255 -6.05 27.89 -35.02
CA GLU A 255 -6.62 27.12 -33.90
C GLU A 255 -7.81 27.85 -33.24
N LEU A 256 -7.88 29.18 -33.37
CA LEU A 256 -8.99 29.99 -32.86
C LEU A 256 -10.16 30.14 -33.86
N ASN A 257 -9.95 29.81 -35.14
CA ASN A 257 -11.00 29.83 -36.17
C ASN A 257 -12.05 28.76 -35.86
N GLY A 258 -13.14 29.19 -35.22
CA GLY A 258 -14.22 28.35 -34.69
C GLY A 258 -14.77 28.83 -33.35
N ILE A 259 -14.11 29.79 -32.71
CA ILE A 259 -14.54 30.42 -31.45
C ILE A 259 -15.00 31.85 -31.77
N ASN A 260 -16.27 32.19 -31.52
CA ASN A 260 -16.72 33.59 -31.61
C ASN A 260 -16.04 34.41 -30.51
N ILE A 261 -15.16 35.34 -30.89
CA ILE A 261 -14.35 36.16 -29.97
C ILE A 261 -15.04 37.53 -29.78
N THR A 262 -15.25 37.97 -28.53
CA THR A 262 -15.83 39.30 -28.22
C THR A 262 -14.77 40.41 -28.23
N LEU A 263 -15.17 41.70 -28.35
CA LEU A 263 -14.24 42.83 -28.38
C LEU A 263 -13.20 42.81 -27.24
N ASP A 264 -13.63 42.54 -25.99
CA ASP A 264 -12.74 42.46 -24.82
C ASP A 264 -11.68 41.33 -24.89
N GLU A 265 -11.94 40.29 -25.68
CA GLU A 265 -11.01 39.17 -25.89
C GLU A 265 -9.93 39.55 -26.94
N TYR A 266 -10.22 40.54 -27.80
CA TYR A 266 -9.30 41.08 -28.79
C TYR A 266 -8.17 41.92 -28.17
N ASP A 267 -8.48 42.64 -27.08
CA ASP A 267 -7.50 43.44 -26.34
C ASP A 267 -6.44 42.57 -25.65
N ILE A 268 -6.85 41.42 -25.10
CA ILE A 268 -5.92 40.45 -24.49
C ILE A 268 -4.98 39.86 -25.56
N ILE A 269 -5.52 39.57 -26.76
CA ILE A 269 -4.73 39.07 -27.88
C ILE A 269 -3.74 40.15 -28.37
N ASN A 270 -4.17 41.41 -28.45
CA ASN A 270 -3.30 42.54 -28.82
C ASN A 270 -2.24 42.84 -27.76
N ASP A 271 -2.56 42.72 -26.48
CA ASP A 271 -1.57 42.87 -25.39
C ASP A 271 -0.51 41.77 -25.45
N ILE A 272 -0.92 40.52 -25.67
CA ILE A 272 0.00 39.40 -25.86
C ILE A 272 0.86 39.63 -27.11
N ARG A 273 0.25 40.10 -28.21
CA ARG A 273 0.96 40.45 -29.45
C ARG A 273 2.00 41.54 -29.22
N ASN A 274 1.63 42.60 -28.51
CA ASN A 274 2.51 43.73 -28.19
C ASN A 274 3.65 43.33 -27.27
N MET A 275 3.43 42.41 -26.32
CA MET A 275 4.47 41.84 -25.46
C MET A 275 5.42 40.91 -26.21
N ILE A 276 4.90 40.17 -27.21
CA ILE A 276 5.72 39.35 -28.10
C ILE A 276 6.58 40.23 -29.02
N THR A 277 6.02 41.28 -29.61
CA THR A 277 6.75 42.19 -30.50
C THR A 277 7.71 43.13 -29.76
N SER A 278 7.45 43.46 -28.49
CA SER A 278 8.37 44.26 -27.66
C SER A 278 9.55 43.47 -27.06
N GLY A 279 9.52 42.13 -27.14
CA GLY A 279 10.56 41.26 -26.57
C GLY A 279 10.46 41.05 -25.06
N GLU A 280 9.38 41.45 -24.41
CA GLU A 280 9.14 41.28 -22.96
C GLU A 280 8.59 39.88 -22.60
N ILE A 281 9.17 38.81 -23.16
CA ILE A 281 8.64 37.46 -23.00
C ILE A 281 9.25 36.80 -21.76
N ASN A 282 8.57 36.96 -20.62
CA ASN A 282 8.64 35.99 -19.53
C ASN A 282 7.28 35.28 -19.46
N THR A 283 7.29 33.95 -19.63
CA THR A 283 6.11 33.09 -19.59
C THR A 283 5.31 33.28 -18.30
N ASN A 284 5.99 33.53 -17.18
CA ASN A 284 5.35 33.84 -15.90
C ASN A 284 4.63 35.19 -15.92
N THR A 285 5.10 36.19 -16.66
CA THR A 285 4.44 37.50 -16.76
C THR A 285 3.14 37.42 -17.56
N ILE A 286 3.12 36.65 -18.66
CA ILE A 286 1.92 36.43 -19.47
C ILE A 286 0.88 35.65 -18.67
N VAL A 287 1.30 34.54 -18.04
CA VAL A 287 0.42 33.73 -17.19
C VAL A 287 -0.11 34.54 -16.01
N ASN A 288 0.74 35.32 -15.33
CA ASN A 288 0.32 36.15 -14.20
C ASN A 288 -0.66 37.25 -14.61
N LYS A 289 -0.51 37.89 -15.79
CA LYS A 289 -1.48 38.88 -16.29
C LYS A 289 -2.84 38.26 -16.65
N ILE A 290 -2.84 37.09 -17.29
CA ILE A 290 -4.07 36.34 -17.60
C ILE A 290 -4.77 35.95 -16.29
N ILE A 291 -4.02 35.41 -15.33
CA ILE A 291 -4.53 35.07 -14.01
C ILE A 291 -5.05 36.32 -13.27
N LEU A 292 -4.33 37.45 -13.31
CA LEU A 292 -4.77 38.69 -12.67
C LEU A 292 -6.10 39.18 -13.24
N ASN A 293 -6.27 39.16 -14.56
CA ASN A 293 -7.51 39.56 -15.21
C ASN A 293 -8.68 38.62 -14.86
N LEU A 294 -8.42 37.31 -14.75
CA LEU A 294 -9.42 36.36 -14.29
C LEU A 294 -9.80 36.59 -12.82
N ILE A 295 -8.82 36.88 -11.96
CA ILE A 295 -9.03 37.20 -10.53
C ILE A 295 -9.83 38.51 -10.39
N LEU A 296 -9.53 39.54 -11.17
CA LEU A 296 -10.26 40.82 -11.13
C LEU A 296 -11.71 40.67 -11.58
N LYS A 297 -11.98 39.81 -12.58
CA LYS A 297 -13.36 39.47 -12.98
C LYS A 297 -14.08 38.60 -11.93
N ASP A 298 -13.39 37.64 -11.30
CA ASP A 298 -13.92 36.84 -10.19
C ASP A 298 -14.27 37.72 -8.98
N LYS A 299 -13.43 38.72 -8.66
CA LYS A 299 -13.66 39.66 -7.55
C LYS A 299 -14.90 40.54 -7.78
N LYS A 300 -15.06 41.08 -8.99
CA LYS A 300 -16.24 41.90 -9.35
C LYS A 300 -17.53 41.07 -9.29
N TYR A 301 -17.44 39.78 -9.64
CA TYR A 301 -18.55 38.84 -9.54
C TYR A 301 -18.86 38.43 -8.09
N SER A 302 -17.84 38.24 -7.25
CA SER A 302 -18.04 37.96 -5.82
C SER A 302 -18.66 39.13 -5.08
N GLU A 303 -18.27 40.37 -5.43
CA GLU A 303 -18.88 41.59 -4.88
C GLU A 303 -20.37 41.68 -5.26
N TYR A 304 -20.74 41.37 -6.51
CA TYR A 304 -22.14 41.29 -6.94
C TYR A 304 -22.94 40.21 -6.18
N ARG A 305 -22.32 39.07 -5.88
CA ARG A 305 -22.95 37.95 -5.16
C ARG A 305 -23.20 38.24 -3.68
N GLU A 306 -22.36 39.05 -3.03
CA GLU A 306 -22.55 39.47 -1.63
C GLU A 306 -23.71 40.47 -1.45
N TYR A 307 -24.11 41.20 -2.50
CA TYR A 307 -25.26 42.11 -2.45
C TYR A 307 -26.62 41.40 -2.59
N ILE A 308 -26.65 40.19 -3.15
CA ILE A 308 -27.89 39.44 -3.44
C ILE A 308 -28.69 39.05 -2.18
N PRO A 309 -28.07 38.56 -1.10
CA PRO A 309 -28.79 38.27 0.15
C PRO A 309 -29.45 39.50 0.77
N ASN A 310 -28.83 40.68 0.64
CA ASN A 310 -29.38 41.91 1.21
C ASN A 310 -30.66 42.35 0.47
N ILE A 311 -30.73 42.15 -0.85
CA ILE A 311 -31.93 42.46 -1.66
C ILE A 311 -33.05 41.44 -1.40
N LEU A 312 -32.72 40.19 -1.07
CA LEU A 312 -33.71 39.13 -0.82
C LEU A 312 -34.25 39.13 0.63
N ASN A 313 -33.48 39.69 1.57
CA ASN A 313 -33.74 39.68 3.01
C ASN A 313 -34.13 41.06 3.60
N GLU A 314 -34.44 42.07 2.78
CA GLU A 314 -35.11 43.28 3.27
C GLU A 314 -36.53 42.91 3.75
N ASP A 315 -36.59 42.60 5.05
CA ASP A 315 -37.79 42.26 5.78
C ASP A 315 -38.48 43.58 6.16
N ASP A 316 -39.29 44.12 5.24
CA ASP A 316 -40.08 45.32 5.47
C ASP A 316 -41.02 45.11 6.65
N GLY A 317 -40.66 45.71 7.78
CA GLY A 317 -41.36 45.59 9.05
C GLY A 317 -42.88 45.77 8.93
N LYS A 318 -43.60 44.71 9.31
CA LYS A 318 -44.96 44.69 9.89
C LYS A 318 -45.98 45.67 9.31
N LYS A 319 -46.48 45.37 8.10
CA LYS A 319 -47.89 45.60 7.76
C LYS A 319 -48.43 44.36 7.06
N LYS A 320 -49.59 43.84 7.50
CA LYS A 320 -50.28 42.69 6.87
C LYS A 320 -50.54 43.02 5.39
N LYS A 321 -49.67 42.55 4.50
CA LYS A 321 -49.90 42.60 3.05
C LYS A 321 -51.07 41.67 2.72
N SER A 322 -51.87 42.02 1.72
CA SER A 322 -52.94 41.14 1.29
C SER A 322 -52.34 39.88 0.65
N LYS A 323 -53.02 38.72 0.73
CA LYS A 323 -52.55 37.47 0.09
C LYS A 323 -52.23 37.64 -1.41
N LYS A 324 -52.83 38.64 -2.07
CA LYS A 324 -52.58 38.95 -3.48
C LYS A 324 -51.24 39.66 -3.69
N ASP A 325 -50.81 40.46 -2.72
CA ASP A 325 -49.53 41.17 -2.78
C ASP A 325 -48.36 40.25 -2.42
N GLU A 326 -48.55 39.31 -1.49
CA GLU A 326 -47.57 38.26 -1.17
C GLU A 326 -47.26 37.38 -2.38
N ALA A 327 -48.30 36.95 -3.13
CA ALA A 327 -48.10 36.16 -4.34
C ALA A 327 -47.36 36.94 -5.45
N LYS A 328 -47.56 38.26 -5.52
CA LYS A 328 -46.89 39.12 -6.51
C LYS A 328 -45.43 39.38 -6.14
N ASP A 329 -45.15 39.56 -4.85
CA ASP A 329 -43.78 39.71 -4.34
C ASP A 329 -42.99 38.41 -4.50
N GLU A 330 -43.61 37.25 -4.24
CA GLU A 330 -42.95 35.94 -4.43
C GLU A 330 -42.67 35.66 -5.92
N ALA A 331 -43.60 36.02 -6.83
CA ALA A 331 -43.35 35.92 -8.26
C ALA A 331 -42.20 36.84 -8.73
N LYS A 332 -42.06 38.03 -8.12
CA LYS A 332 -40.96 38.96 -8.42
C LYS A 332 -39.62 38.42 -7.88
N LYS A 333 -39.61 37.85 -6.68
CA LYS A 333 -38.45 37.16 -6.10
C LYS A 333 -38.03 35.96 -6.95
N GLN A 334 -38.98 35.16 -7.44
CA GLN A 334 -38.67 34.03 -8.31
C GLN A 334 -38.10 34.49 -9.65
N LYS A 335 -38.67 35.52 -10.28
CA LYS A 335 -38.12 36.09 -11.53
C LYS A 335 -36.71 36.65 -11.35
N LEU A 336 -36.40 37.20 -10.18
CA LEU A 336 -35.05 37.65 -9.83
C LEU A 336 -34.08 36.47 -9.64
N ARG A 337 -34.52 35.38 -8.98
CA ARG A 337 -33.73 34.14 -8.86
C ARG A 337 -33.41 33.55 -10.23
N ASP A 338 -34.38 33.53 -11.14
CA ASP A 338 -34.19 33.00 -12.49
C ASP A 338 -33.20 33.85 -13.29
N LEU A 339 -33.22 35.19 -13.14
CA LEU A 339 -32.22 36.08 -13.73
C LEU A 339 -30.82 35.86 -13.16
N ILE A 340 -30.69 35.69 -11.83
CA ILE A 340 -29.41 35.39 -11.18
C ILE A 340 -28.84 34.06 -11.66
N ASN A 341 -29.67 33.01 -11.74
CA ASN A 341 -29.25 31.71 -12.23
C ASN A 341 -28.76 31.78 -13.68
N LYS A 342 -29.44 32.57 -14.52
CA LYS A 342 -29.04 32.80 -15.92
C LYS A 342 -27.71 33.55 -16.04
N ASP A 343 -27.45 34.52 -15.16
CA ASP A 343 -26.17 35.24 -15.11
C ASP A 343 -25.03 34.38 -14.53
N GLU A 344 -25.31 33.53 -13.53
CA GLU A 344 -24.37 32.51 -13.02
C GLU A 344 -23.98 31.54 -14.14
N GLU A 345 -24.95 31.01 -14.88
CA GLU A 345 -24.67 30.10 -16.00
C GLU A 345 -23.84 30.78 -17.10
N LYS A 346 -24.15 32.03 -17.44
CA LYS A 346 -23.36 32.82 -18.42
C LYS A 346 -21.94 33.07 -17.94
N TYR A 347 -21.75 33.39 -16.65
CA TYR A 347 -20.45 33.59 -16.04
C TYR A 347 -19.60 32.29 -16.05
N PHE A 348 -20.18 31.16 -15.62
CA PHE A 348 -19.49 29.87 -15.62
C PHE A 348 -19.09 29.45 -17.04
N THR A 349 -19.97 29.67 -18.01
CA THR A 349 -19.69 29.38 -19.42
C THR A 349 -18.52 30.22 -19.95
N GLN A 350 -18.47 31.52 -19.64
CA GLN A 350 -17.35 32.39 -20.01
C GLN A 350 -16.05 31.97 -19.32
N LYS A 351 -16.08 31.66 -18.01
CA LYS A 351 -14.91 31.21 -17.24
C LYS A 351 -14.30 29.94 -17.83
N GLN A 352 -15.14 28.98 -18.22
CA GLN A 352 -14.69 27.73 -18.88
C GLN A 352 -14.08 27.99 -20.26
N LYS A 353 -14.65 28.92 -21.04
CA LYS A 353 -14.10 29.33 -22.34
C LYS A 353 -12.69 29.92 -22.19
N TYR A 354 -12.48 30.82 -21.21
CA TYR A 354 -11.15 31.41 -20.96
C TYR A 354 -10.11 30.38 -20.48
N LEU A 355 -10.49 29.45 -19.61
CA LEU A 355 -9.60 28.38 -19.16
C LEU A 355 -9.18 27.47 -20.32
N THR A 356 -10.11 27.21 -21.24
CA THR A 356 -9.85 26.41 -22.45
C THR A 356 -8.86 27.11 -23.38
N ILE A 357 -9.07 28.41 -23.65
CA ILE A 357 -8.16 29.22 -24.49
C ILE A 357 -6.76 29.28 -23.84
N THR A 358 -6.68 29.51 -22.53
CA THR A 358 -5.40 29.59 -21.80
C THR A 358 -4.64 28.26 -21.87
N SER A 359 -5.35 27.13 -21.71
CA SER A 359 -4.77 25.79 -21.83
C SER A 359 -4.26 25.51 -23.25
N MET A 360 -5.01 25.90 -24.28
CA MET A 360 -4.59 25.79 -25.68
C MET A 360 -3.33 26.61 -25.96
N MET A 361 -3.28 27.88 -25.53
CA MET A 361 -2.10 28.73 -25.71
C MET A 361 -0.86 28.18 -24.99
N LEU A 362 -1.04 27.66 -23.77
CA LEU A 362 0.05 27.05 -23.00
C LEU A 362 0.58 25.79 -23.69
N ASN A 363 -0.32 24.96 -24.24
CA ASN A 363 0.06 23.77 -24.99
C ASN A 363 0.81 24.11 -26.28
N ILE A 364 0.40 25.14 -27.02
CA ILE A 364 1.10 25.61 -28.23
C ILE A 364 2.51 26.11 -27.88
N LEU A 365 2.66 26.84 -26.77
CA LEU A 365 3.96 27.30 -26.28
C LEU A 365 4.86 26.12 -25.88
N ILE A 366 4.33 25.12 -25.16
CA ILE A 366 5.09 23.94 -24.72
C ILE A 366 5.48 23.05 -25.90
N THR A 367 4.61 22.89 -26.91
CA THR A 367 4.92 22.07 -28.09
C THR A 367 5.90 22.75 -29.02
N GLY A 368 5.83 24.07 -29.19
CA GLY A 368 6.79 24.84 -29.99
C GLY A 368 8.23 24.82 -29.44
N ILE A 369 8.39 24.70 -28.12
CA ILE A 369 9.72 24.64 -27.46
C ILE A 369 10.41 23.26 -27.65
N ASN A 370 9.65 22.19 -27.89
CA ASN A 370 10.17 20.82 -27.88
C ASN A 370 10.65 20.28 -29.24
N THR A 371 10.38 20.98 -30.36
CA THR A 371 10.59 20.42 -31.70
C THR A 371 11.94 20.77 -32.35
N THR A 372 12.79 21.63 -31.77
CA THR A 372 14.00 22.12 -32.45
C THR A 372 15.35 21.78 -31.79
N ASN A 373 15.37 21.05 -30.66
CA ASN A 373 16.63 20.64 -30.04
C ASN A 373 16.90 19.15 -30.24
N LYS A 374 17.98 18.80 -30.98
CA LYS A 374 18.62 17.48 -30.89
C LYS A 374 18.90 17.20 -29.41
N LYS A 375 18.13 16.27 -28.83
CA LYS A 375 18.14 15.93 -27.40
C LYS A 375 19.54 15.47 -26.98
N LYS A 376 20.34 16.38 -26.39
CA LYS A 376 21.30 15.95 -25.37
C LYS A 376 20.46 15.38 -24.24
N ILE A 377 20.60 14.07 -23.99
CA ILE A 377 19.97 13.37 -22.89
C ILE A 377 20.40 14.09 -21.61
N PHE A 378 19.54 14.93 -21.04
CA PHE A 378 19.77 15.47 -19.71
C PHE A 378 19.81 14.28 -18.75
N PRO A 379 20.81 14.18 -17.87
CA PRO A 379 20.97 13.01 -17.02
C PRO A 379 19.76 12.92 -16.09
N ARG A 380 18.86 11.98 -16.37
CA ARG A 380 17.92 11.47 -15.37
C ARG A 380 18.76 11.02 -14.17
N TYR A 381 18.26 11.23 -12.96
CA TYR A 381 18.94 10.75 -11.76
C TYR A 381 19.23 9.25 -11.90
N ILE A 382 20.51 8.89 -11.89
CA ILE A 382 20.97 7.50 -11.96
C ILE A 382 21.25 7.04 -10.54
N GLU A 383 20.60 5.97 -10.13
CA GLU A 383 20.84 5.39 -8.80
C GLU A 383 22.31 4.92 -8.69
N PRO A 384 23.10 5.40 -7.71
CA PRO A 384 24.50 5.01 -7.58
C PRO A 384 24.70 3.50 -7.42
N ASN A 385 23.74 2.82 -6.78
CA ASN A 385 23.74 1.36 -6.62
C ASN A 385 23.59 0.64 -7.95
N CYS A 386 22.91 1.22 -8.93
CA CYS A 386 22.76 0.63 -10.24
C CYS A 386 24.12 0.57 -10.97
N VAL A 387 24.85 1.69 -10.97
CA VAL A 387 26.20 1.75 -11.57
C VAL A 387 27.11 0.73 -10.91
N LYS A 388 27.13 0.69 -9.57
CA LYS A 388 27.93 -0.29 -8.83
C LYS A 388 27.58 -1.75 -9.18
N ARG A 389 26.28 -2.05 -9.33
CA ARG A 389 25.79 -3.39 -9.71
C ARG A 389 26.27 -3.80 -11.09
N TYR A 390 26.14 -2.95 -12.09
CA TYR A 390 26.60 -3.31 -13.45
C TYR A 390 28.12 -3.27 -13.60
N THR A 391 28.85 -2.50 -12.79
CA THR A 391 30.32 -2.57 -12.79
C THR A 391 30.84 -3.88 -12.17
N ASN A 392 30.11 -4.45 -11.22
CA ASN A 392 30.46 -5.73 -10.59
C ASN A 392 29.19 -6.59 -10.45
N PRO A 393 28.74 -7.26 -11.53
CA PRO A 393 27.47 -7.96 -11.62
C PRO A 393 27.40 -9.15 -10.65
N PRO A 394 26.66 -9.04 -9.53
CA PRO A 394 26.66 -10.07 -8.49
C PRO A 394 25.98 -11.37 -8.94
N TRP A 395 25.16 -11.33 -9.99
CA TRP A 395 24.49 -12.52 -10.52
C TRP A 395 25.44 -13.52 -11.18
N LEU A 396 26.68 -13.13 -11.49
CA LEU A 396 27.69 -14.05 -12.02
C LEU A 396 28.40 -14.86 -10.93
N GLY A 397 28.27 -14.50 -9.65
CA GLY A 397 28.96 -15.19 -8.55
C GLY A 397 30.49 -15.02 -8.50
N GLU A 398 31.08 -14.36 -9.50
CA GLU A 398 32.52 -14.10 -9.61
C GLU A 398 32.81 -12.59 -9.71
N ARG A 399 34.06 -12.21 -9.41
CA ARG A 399 34.52 -10.84 -9.60
C ARG A 399 34.76 -10.57 -11.08
N VAL A 400 34.08 -9.56 -11.63
CA VAL A 400 34.31 -9.08 -13.00
C VAL A 400 35.38 -7.99 -13.00
N TYR A 401 36.39 -8.13 -13.86
CA TYR A 401 37.44 -7.13 -14.04
C TYR A 401 37.07 -6.11 -15.11
N LYS A 402 36.54 -6.59 -16.24
CA LYS A 402 36.15 -5.78 -17.39
C LYS A 402 34.91 -6.35 -18.04
N ILE A 403 34.15 -5.44 -18.65
CA ILE A 403 32.95 -5.74 -19.41
C ILE A 403 33.23 -5.35 -20.84
N TYR A 404 32.88 -6.23 -21.75
CA TYR A 404 33.14 -6.07 -23.17
C TYR A 404 31.84 -6.15 -23.95
N ILE A 405 31.76 -5.40 -25.05
CA ILE A 405 30.67 -5.52 -26.02
C ILE A 405 31.22 -5.72 -27.43
N SER A 406 30.44 -6.38 -28.27
CA SER A 406 30.69 -6.48 -29.69
C SER A 406 29.41 -6.20 -30.46
N GLY A 407 29.52 -5.51 -31.60
CA GLY A 407 28.41 -5.12 -32.46
C GLY A 407 28.93 -4.29 -33.63
N ASP A 408 28.03 -3.66 -34.38
CA ASP A 408 28.43 -2.66 -35.38
C ASP A 408 29.16 -1.51 -34.67
N TYR A 409 30.37 -1.20 -35.14
CA TYR A 409 31.23 -0.19 -34.53
C TYR A 409 30.54 1.19 -34.47
N GLU A 410 29.79 1.56 -35.52
CA GLU A 410 29.11 2.85 -35.59
C GLU A 410 28.02 2.99 -34.51
N ASP A 411 27.36 1.88 -34.18
CA ASP A 411 26.30 1.84 -33.16
C ASP A 411 26.86 1.83 -31.73
N ILE A 412 28.05 1.26 -31.53
CA ILE A 412 28.63 1.07 -30.19
C ILE A 412 29.69 2.10 -29.79
N LYS A 413 30.20 2.93 -30.71
CA LYS A 413 31.34 3.83 -30.48
C LYS A 413 31.20 4.74 -29.25
N ASP A 414 29.99 5.17 -28.92
CA ASP A 414 29.72 6.04 -27.77
C ASP A 414 29.77 5.31 -26.42
N TYR A 415 29.79 3.98 -26.45
CA TYR A 415 29.69 3.07 -25.30
C TYR A 415 30.97 2.28 -25.03
N ILE A 416 32.00 2.43 -25.87
CA ILE A 416 33.27 1.70 -25.78
C ILE A 416 34.43 2.63 -25.40
N THR A 417 35.55 2.01 -25.03
CA THR A 417 36.86 2.63 -24.91
C THR A 417 37.75 2.17 -26.07
N ASP A 418 38.92 2.78 -26.21
CA ASP A 418 39.91 2.36 -27.22
C ASP A 418 40.54 0.98 -26.95
N THR A 419 40.26 0.38 -25.79
CA THR A 419 40.75 -0.95 -25.44
C THR A 419 39.89 -2.03 -26.09
N ASN A 420 40.50 -2.87 -26.93
CA ASN A 420 39.86 -4.03 -27.53
C ASN A 420 40.62 -5.33 -27.24
N LYS A 421 39.97 -6.46 -27.49
CA LYS A 421 40.49 -7.82 -27.35
C LYS A 421 39.92 -8.68 -28.48
N LEU A 422 40.72 -9.58 -29.04
CA LEU A 422 40.24 -10.59 -29.98
C LEU A 422 39.97 -11.89 -29.21
N GLU A 423 38.73 -12.35 -29.20
CA GLU A 423 38.31 -13.58 -28.53
C GLU A 423 37.36 -14.33 -29.45
N ASN A 424 37.61 -15.63 -29.69
CA ASN A 424 36.82 -16.46 -30.62
C ASN A 424 36.69 -15.89 -32.04
N GLY A 425 37.74 -15.22 -32.54
CA GLY A 425 37.74 -14.60 -33.87
C GLY A 425 36.91 -13.32 -33.99
N GLN A 426 36.36 -12.82 -32.88
CA GLN A 426 35.52 -11.62 -32.82
C GLN A 426 36.22 -10.53 -32.00
N ILE A 427 36.07 -9.27 -32.43
CA ILE A 427 36.64 -8.12 -31.73
C ILE A 427 35.68 -7.64 -30.65
N TRP A 428 36.17 -7.63 -29.41
CA TRP A 428 35.45 -7.20 -28.23
C TRP A 428 36.02 -5.88 -27.73
N TYR A 429 35.16 -4.89 -27.51
CA TYR A 429 35.55 -3.57 -27.04
C TYR A 429 35.20 -3.39 -25.57
N ALA A 430 36.14 -2.95 -24.74
CA ALA A 430 35.89 -2.70 -23.34
C ALA A 430 34.93 -1.51 -23.19
N VAL A 431 33.89 -1.66 -22.38
CA VAL A 431 32.84 -0.65 -22.24
C VAL A 431 33.30 0.57 -21.42
N ASN A 432 32.76 1.73 -21.75
CA ASN A 432 32.96 2.95 -20.98
C ASN A 432 31.81 3.18 -19.98
N LYS A 433 31.87 4.29 -19.24
CA LYS A 433 30.84 4.65 -18.25
C LYS A 433 29.45 4.89 -18.87
N ASN A 434 29.37 5.34 -20.12
CA ASN A 434 28.10 5.59 -20.80
C ASN A 434 27.32 4.30 -21.03
N PHE A 435 28.00 3.18 -21.31
CA PHE A 435 27.33 1.89 -21.41
C PHE A 435 26.70 1.45 -20.09
N ILE A 436 27.42 1.62 -18.98
CA ILE A 436 26.91 1.31 -17.64
C ILE A 436 25.70 2.19 -17.30
N ILE A 437 25.75 3.46 -17.69
CA ILE A 437 24.63 4.40 -17.57
C ILE A 437 23.44 3.96 -18.43
N LEU A 438 23.69 3.54 -19.68
CA LEU A 438 22.67 3.04 -20.59
C LEU A 438 21.93 1.83 -19.99
N GLN A 439 22.69 0.85 -19.47
CA GLN A 439 22.15 -0.31 -18.76
C GLN A 439 21.25 0.07 -17.57
N CYS A 440 21.61 1.15 -16.85
CA CYS A 440 20.82 1.67 -15.74
C CYS A 440 19.54 2.40 -16.16
N LEU A 441 19.55 3.07 -17.32
CA LEU A 441 18.43 3.86 -17.81
C LEU A 441 17.43 3.04 -18.63
N ALA A 442 17.89 1.94 -19.23
CA ALA A 442 17.10 1.06 -20.06
C ALA A 442 15.95 0.40 -19.27
N ARG A 443 14.71 0.67 -19.69
CA ARG A 443 13.52 0.03 -19.12
C ARG A 443 13.20 -1.30 -19.77
N LYS A 444 13.63 -1.49 -21.02
CA LYS A 444 13.37 -2.66 -21.83
C LYS A 444 14.70 -3.26 -22.25
N LYS A 445 14.92 -4.48 -21.79
CA LYS A 445 16.09 -5.28 -22.12
C LYS A 445 15.61 -6.67 -22.48
N SER A 446 16.12 -7.21 -23.57
CA SER A 446 15.85 -8.57 -24.03
C SER A 446 17.15 -9.23 -24.46
N GLN A 447 17.14 -10.55 -24.46
CA GLN A 447 18.24 -11.37 -24.97
C GLN A 447 17.60 -12.42 -25.86
N LYS A 448 18.18 -12.62 -27.03
CA LYS A 448 17.91 -13.77 -27.89
C LYS A 448 19.25 -14.37 -28.30
N ASP A 449 19.47 -15.63 -27.96
CA ASP A 449 20.77 -16.29 -28.10
C ASP A 449 21.88 -15.48 -27.38
N ASN A 450 22.91 -15.04 -28.12
CA ASN A 450 24.00 -14.19 -27.62
C ASN A 450 23.78 -12.69 -27.94
N ILE A 451 22.67 -12.32 -28.59
CA ILE A 451 22.34 -10.93 -28.91
C ILE A 451 21.52 -10.33 -27.77
N PHE A 452 22.13 -9.37 -27.10
CA PHE A 452 21.54 -8.53 -26.08
C PHE A 452 20.97 -7.25 -26.71
N THR A 453 19.70 -6.97 -26.47
CA THR A 453 19.00 -5.81 -27.01
C THR A 453 18.63 -4.85 -25.88
N ILE A 454 19.06 -3.59 -26.02
CA ILE A 454 18.69 -2.49 -25.13
C ILE A 454 17.78 -1.52 -25.90
N GLU A 455 16.60 -1.25 -25.35
CA GLU A 455 15.69 -0.23 -25.89
C GLU A 455 15.57 0.95 -24.91
N LEU A 456 15.89 2.16 -25.40
CA LEU A 456 15.76 3.41 -24.65
C LEU A 456 15.18 4.51 -25.53
N ASP A 457 13.92 4.88 -25.27
CA ASP A 457 13.17 5.86 -26.05
C ASP A 457 13.13 5.45 -27.56
N ASP A 458 13.77 6.22 -28.45
CA ASP A 458 13.82 5.95 -29.90
C ASP A 458 15.10 5.18 -30.32
N MET A 459 15.93 4.78 -29.36
CA MET A 459 17.17 4.03 -29.59
C MET A 459 16.95 2.54 -29.33
N LYS A 460 17.43 1.72 -30.27
CA LYS A 460 17.56 0.27 -30.11
C LYS A 460 19.01 -0.10 -30.38
N LEU A 461 19.66 -0.71 -29.39
CA LEU A 461 21.04 -1.17 -29.49
C LEU A 461 21.06 -2.70 -29.42
N GLU A 462 21.59 -3.36 -30.45
CA GLU A 462 21.75 -4.82 -30.51
C GLU A 462 23.24 -5.16 -30.49
N ILE A 463 23.68 -5.86 -29.44
CA ILE A 463 25.08 -6.14 -29.16
C ILE A 463 25.25 -7.53 -28.56
N GLN A 464 26.45 -8.08 -28.61
CA GLN A 464 26.85 -9.16 -27.72
C GLN A 464 27.56 -8.57 -26.51
N LEU A 465 27.30 -9.12 -25.32
CA LEU A 465 27.86 -8.66 -24.05
C LEU A 465 28.71 -9.78 -23.45
N ALA A 466 29.89 -9.45 -22.94
CA ALA A 466 30.77 -10.41 -22.28
C ALA A 466 31.42 -9.84 -21.02
N TYR A 467 31.76 -10.73 -20.10
CA TYR A 467 32.35 -10.43 -18.81
C TYR A 467 33.70 -11.15 -18.68
N GLU A 468 34.76 -10.39 -18.42
CA GLU A 468 36.08 -10.94 -18.13
C GLU A 468 36.22 -11.13 -16.61
N THR A 469 36.33 -12.39 -16.17
CA THR A 469 36.60 -12.78 -14.78
C THR A 469 38.06 -13.22 -14.63
N ALA A 470 38.45 -13.75 -13.46
CA ALA A 470 39.83 -14.19 -13.24
C ALA A 470 40.23 -15.35 -14.15
N ASN A 471 39.26 -16.23 -14.43
CA ASN A 471 39.51 -17.50 -15.06
C ASN A 471 38.84 -17.61 -16.44
N ASN A 472 37.82 -16.80 -16.71
CA ASN A 472 36.91 -17.01 -17.84
C ASN A 472 36.55 -15.71 -18.58
N PHE A 473 36.21 -15.86 -19.86
CA PHE A 473 35.55 -14.84 -20.67
C PHE A 473 34.12 -15.29 -20.94
N ILE A 474 33.18 -14.81 -20.13
CA ILE A 474 31.79 -15.26 -20.11
C ILE A 474 30.98 -14.41 -21.10
N ILE A 475 30.58 -14.99 -22.23
CA ILE A 475 29.64 -14.36 -23.15
C ILE A 475 28.22 -14.51 -22.58
N GLN A 476 27.51 -13.40 -22.43
CA GLN A 476 26.14 -13.39 -21.94
C GLN A 476 25.22 -14.04 -22.96
N ASN A 477 24.62 -15.17 -22.56
CA ASN A 477 23.53 -15.83 -23.25
C ASN A 477 22.20 -15.61 -22.50
N GLU A 478 21.14 -16.28 -22.93
CA GLU A 478 19.82 -16.19 -22.29
C GLU A 478 19.82 -16.66 -20.82
N GLU A 479 20.60 -17.68 -20.48
CA GLU A 479 20.70 -18.19 -19.11
C GLU A 479 21.27 -17.12 -18.18
N VAL A 480 22.43 -16.55 -18.54
CA VAL A 480 23.07 -15.48 -17.77
C VAL A 480 22.14 -14.26 -17.69
N PHE A 481 21.47 -13.88 -18.77
CA PHE A 481 20.52 -12.78 -18.75
C PHE A 481 19.28 -13.05 -17.87
N ASN A 482 18.81 -14.29 -17.80
CA ASN A 482 17.73 -14.66 -16.90
C ASN A 482 18.17 -14.57 -15.43
N THR A 483 19.41 -14.95 -15.10
CA THR A 483 19.95 -14.73 -13.73
C THR A 483 20.03 -13.24 -13.38
N GLU A 484 20.41 -12.37 -14.33
CA GLU A 484 20.35 -10.92 -14.17
C GLU A 484 18.91 -10.46 -13.89
N LYS A 485 17.94 -10.88 -14.71
CA LYS A 485 16.52 -10.52 -14.54
C LYS A 485 15.99 -10.95 -13.17
N GLU A 486 16.28 -12.16 -12.74
CA GLU A 486 15.87 -12.65 -11.42
C GLU A 486 16.50 -11.85 -10.30
N PHE A 487 17.80 -11.55 -10.40
CA PHE A 487 18.49 -10.71 -9.44
C PHE A 487 17.88 -9.31 -9.38
N LEU A 488 17.68 -8.66 -10.53
CA LEU A 488 17.08 -7.34 -10.61
C LEU A 488 15.64 -7.34 -10.10
N LYS A 489 14.85 -8.37 -10.40
CA LYS A 489 13.51 -8.54 -9.84
C LYS A 489 13.57 -8.57 -8.31
N LYS A 490 14.50 -9.33 -7.71
CA LYS A 490 14.69 -9.38 -6.25
C LYS A 490 15.15 -8.03 -5.66
N VAL A 491 16.00 -7.30 -6.38
CA VAL A 491 16.49 -5.98 -5.92
C VAL A 491 15.41 -4.91 -6.02
N TYR A 492 14.61 -4.95 -7.09
CA TYR A 492 13.55 -3.98 -7.35
C TYR A 492 12.21 -4.35 -6.74
N ASP A 493 12.03 -5.58 -6.23
CA ASP A 493 10.91 -5.92 -5.36
C ASP A 493 10.83 -4.83 -4.29
N SER A 494 9.68 -4.17 -4.22
CA SER A 494 9.43 -3.19 -3.17
C SER A 494 9.60 -3.86 -1.81
N GLU A 495 10.00 -3.09 -0.78
CA GLU A 495 10.08 -3.60 0.61
C GLU A 495 8.77 -4.34 0.98
N LEU A 496 7.63 -3.79 0.53
CA LEU A 496 6.32 -4.37 0.69
C LEU A 496 6.12 -5.71 -0.04
N GLU A 497 6.63 -5.89 -1.26
CA GLU A 497 6.60 -7.19 -1.96
C GLU A 497 7.50 -8.22 -1.28
N LYS A 498 8.67 -7.81 -0.80
CA LYS A 498 9.56 -8.70 -0.04
C LYS A 498 8.90 -9.16 1.26
N MET A 499 8.26 -8.25 1.99
CA MET A 499 7.48 -8.55 3.20
C MET A 499 6.29 -9.47 2.90
N ARG A 500 5.56 -9.24 1.79
CA ARG A 500 4.47 -10.13 1.35
C ARG A 500 4.97 -11.54 1.03
N LYS A 501 6.13 -11.69 0.38
CA LYS A 501 6.73 -13.00 0.13
C LYS A 501 7.01 -13.73 1.44
N ILE A 502 7.63 -13.06 2.41
CA ILE A 502 7.89 -13.63 3.74
C ILE A 502 6.61 -14.04 4.46
N LEU A 503 5.57 -13.21 4.43
CA LEU A 503 4.30 -13.52 5.09
C LEU A 503 3.65 -14.80 4.55
N ASN A 504 3.89 -15.13 3.28
CA ASN A 504 3.34 -16.32 2.64
C ASN A 504 4.24 -17.57 2.78
N GLU A 505 5.42 -17.45 3.38
CA GLU A 505 6.28 -18.61 3.64
C GLU A 505 5.72 -19.48 4.77
N ASN A 506 6.12 -20.76 4.78
CA ASN A 506 5.84 -21.64 5.90
C ASN A 506 6.57 -21.15 7.16
N ILE A 507 5.98 -21.41 8.33
CA ILE A 507 6.63 -21.15 9.62
C ILE A 507 7.91 -21.98 9.78
N TYR A 508 8.88 -21.42 10.50
CA TYR A 508 10.15 -22.06 10.87
C TYR A 508 10.61 -21.54 12.24
N ASP A 509 11.56 -22.21 12.89
CA ASP A 509 11.91 -21.95 14.32
C ASP A 509 12.33 -20.50 14.62
N GLY A 510 12.95 -19.80 13.66
CA GLY A 510 13.31 -18.38 13.84
C GLY A 510 12.10 -17.47 14.08
N ILE A 511 10.93 -17.81 13.54
CA ILE A 511 9.66 -17.11 13.80
C ILE A 511 9.23 -17.27 15.26
N ARG A 512 9.49 -18.45 15.85
CA ARG A 512 9.15 -18.76 17.24
C ARG A 512 9.91 -17.85 18.19
N GLU A 513 11.22 -17.69 17.98
CA GLU A 513 12.04 -16.80 18.81
C GLU A 513 11.60 -15.34 18.69
N ILE A 514 11.27 -14.84 17.49
CA ILE A 514 10.69 -13.49 17.34
C ILE A 514 9.39 -13.37 18.15
N GLY A 515 8.52 -14.39 18.08
CA GLY A 515 7.25 -14.41 18.81
C GLY A 515 7.43 -14.38 20.33
N ILE A 516 8.37 -15.19 20.85
CA ILE A 516 8.74 -15.24 22.28
C ILE A 516 9.13 -13.85 22.78
N ASN A 517 10.07 -13.20 22.09
CA ASN A 517 10.58 -11.91 22.49
C ASN A 517 9.49 -10.83 22.45
N ILE A 518 8.61 -10.85 21.45
CA ILE A 518 7.49 -9.89 21.38
C ILE A 518 6.51 -10.12 22.53
N LEU A 519 6.07 -11.36 22.75
CA LEU A 519 5.09 -11.68 23.80
C LEU A 519 5.64 -11.37 25.19
N HIS A 520 6.90 -11.73 25.46
CA HIS A 520 7.63 -11.39 26.69
C HIS A 520 7.59 -9.88 26.97
N ASN A 521 8.06 -9.07 26.02
CA ASN A 521 8.13 -7.62 26.21
C ASN A 521 6.75 -7.00 26.47
N VAL A 522 5.71 -7.50 25.80
CA VAL A 522 4.35 -7.00 25.98
C VAL A 522 3.79 -7.41 27.34
N LEU A 523 3.94 -8.68 27.75
CA LEU A 523 3.46 -9.16 29.05
C LEU A 523 4.18 -8.45 30.21
N VAL A 524 5.50 -8.28 30.14
CA VAL A 524 6.27 -7.50 31.14
C VAL A 524 5.78 -6.06 31.22
N SER A 525 5.45 -5.44 30.08
CA SER A 525 4.94 -4.06 30.08
C SER A 525 3.55 -3.92 30.71
N VAL A 526 2.72 -4.97 30.63
CA VAL A 526 1.34 -4.98 31.17
C VAL A 526 1.31 -5.37 32.64
N ALA A 527 2.11 -6.35 33.03
CA ALA A 527 2.11 -6.94 34.37
C ALA A 527 3.56 -7.20 34.83
N PRO A 528 4.31 -6.13 35.16
CA PRO A 528 5.73 -6.24 35.48
C PRO A 528 6.02 -7.02 36.76
N ASP A 529 5.03 -7.22 37.63
CA ASP A 529 5.19 -7.93 38.90
C ASP A 529 5.04 -9.46 38.79
N VAL A 530 4.50 -9.94 37.67
CA VAL A 530 4.28 -11.37 37.42
C VAL A 530 5.61 -12.08 37.12
N LYS A 531 5.99 -13.04 37.98
CA LYS A 531 7.27 -13.76 37.89
C LYS A 531 7.47 -14.45 36.55
N ASP A 532 6.46 -15.16 36.06
CA ASP A 532 6.58 -15.92 34.81
C ASP A 532 6.71 -15.01 33.59
N TYR A 533 6.25 -13.76 33.67
CA TYR A 533 6.38 -12.83 32.55
C TYR A 533 7.78 -12.22 32.49
N LYS A 534 8.52 -12.15 33.60
CA LYS A 534 9.87 -11.58 33.64
C LYS A 534 10.90 -12.39 32.87
N ASN A 535 10.77 -13.71 32.87
CA ASN A 535 11.65 -14.60 32.12
C ASN A 535 11.14 -14.79 30.68
N GLU A 536 11.91 -14.34 29.70
CA GLU A 536 11.60 -14.49 28.27
C GLU A 536 11.30 -15.94 27.86
N ARG A 537 11.91 -16.90 28.56
CA ARG A 537 11.72 -18.35 28.31
C ARG A 537 10.97 -19.06 29.44
N SER A 538 10.06 -18.38 30.13
CA SER A 538 9.17 -19.07 31.06
C SER A 538 8.30 -20.10 30.34
N GLU A 539 7.91 -21.15 31.05
CA GLU A 539 6.99 -22.16 30.51
C GLU A 539 5.69 -21.52 30.02
N TYR A 540 5.18 -20.50 30.73
CA TYR A 540 4.00 -19.77 30.33
C TYR A 540 4.12 -19.19 28.91
N ILE A 541 5.20 -18.45 28.61
CA ILE A 541 5.42 -17.83 27.30
C ILE A 541 5.68 -18.91 26.24
N LEU A 542 6.47 -19.92 26.57
CA LEU A 542 6.78 -21.02 25.65
C LEU A 542 5.53 -21.81 25.26
N HIS A 543 4.64 -22.13 26.20
CA HIS A 543 3.38 -22.81 25.93
C HIS A 543 2.45 -21.98 25.05
N ALA A 544 2.31 -20.68 25.33
CA ALA A 544 1.51 -19.78 24.49
C ALA A 544 2.05 -19.73 23.05
N ILE A 545 3.35 -19.54 22.87
CA ILE A 545 3.96 -19.46 21.54
C ILE A 545 3.93 -20.80 20.81
N ASN A 546 4.20 -21.91 21.49
CA ASN A 546 4.11 -23.25 20.89
C ASN A 546 2.69 -23.57 20.44
N HIS A 547 1.68 -23.11 21.20
CA HIS A 547 0.28 -23.22 20.81
C HIS A 547 -0.03 -22.44 19.53
N ILE A 548 0.43 -21.18 19.42
CA ILE A 548 0.31 -20.39 18.18
C ILE A 548 1.02 -21.09 17.03
N TYR A 549 2.26 -21.53 17.25
CA TYR A 549 3.10 -22.19 16.25
C TYR A 549 2.43 -23.45 15.68
N LYS A 550 1.92 -24.33 16.55
CA LYS A 550 1.24 -25.58 16.16
C LYS A 550 -0.01 -25.34 15.30
N HIS A 551 -0.70 -24.22 15.51
CA HIS A 551 -1.93 -23.90 14.80
C HIS A 551 -1.75 -22.90 13.65
N SER A 552 -0.52 -22.64 13.23
CA SER A 552 -0.19 -21.73 12.13
C SER A 552 0.47 -22.50 11.00
N LYS A 553 0.13 -22.18 9.75
CA LYS A 553 0.78 -22.77 8.57
C LYS A 553 1.81 -21.81 7.99
N THR A 554 1.42 -20.55 7.89
CA THR A 554 2.26 -19.49 7.31
C THR A 554 2.76 -18.51 8.36
N VAL A 555 3.80 -17.76 8.01
CA VAL A 555 4.30 -16.63 8.83
C VAL A 555 3.18 -15.62 9.10
N ARG A 556 2.29 -15.39 8.12
CA ARG A 556 1.11 -14.52 8.30
C ARG A 556 0.17 -15.04 9.37
N ASP A 557 -0.17 -16.33 9.36
CA ASP A 557 -1.09 -16.92 10.35
C ASP A 557 -0.51 -16.78 11.76
N PHE A 558 0.80 -17.04 11.90
CA PHE A 558 1.51 -16.88 13.16
C PHE A 558 1.49 -15.42 13.64
N ALA A 559 1.85 -14.48 12.77
CA ALA A 559 1.86 -13.05 13.08
C ALA A 559 0.45 -12.54 13.43
N PHE A 560 -0.58 -13.02 12.74
CA PHE A 560 -1.97 -12.62 12.99
C PHE A 560 -2.42 -13.08 14.38
N LYS A 561 -2.28 -14.37 14.70
CA LYS A 561 -2.65 -14.93 16.02
C LYS A 561 -1.88 -14.29 17.17
N LEU A 562 -0.58 -14.09 17.01
CA LEU A 562 0.22 -13.36 18.00
C LEU A 562 -0.25 -11.90 18.14
N GLY A 563 -0.55 -11.25 17.02
CA GLY A 563 -1.06 -9.89 16.97
C GLY A 563 -2.40 -9.72 17.67
N GLU A 564 -3.32 -10.67 17.53
CA GLU A 564 -4.63 -10.65 18.22
C GLU A 564 -4.51 -10.66 19.75
N LEU A 565 -3.39 -11.11 20.30
CA LEU A 565 -3.08 -10.98 21.73
C LEU A 565 -2.32 -9.69 22.01
N VAL A 566 -1.22 -9.46 21.30
CA VAL A 566 -0.29 -8.35 21.52
C VAL A 566 -0.95 -6.99 21.36
N VAL A 567 -1.78 -6.82 20.31
CA VAL A 567 -2.46 -5.55 20.05
C VAL A 567 -3.43 -5.22 21.19
N TYR A 568 -4.23 -6.18 21.64
CA TYR A 568 -5.16 -5.93 22.74
C TYR A 568 -4.43 -5.60 24.04
N LEU A 569 -3.38 -6.35 24.39
CA LEU A 569 -2.53 -6.07 25.55
C LEU A 569 -1.91 -4.65 25.51
N LYS A 570 -1.42 -4.23 24.35
CA LYS A 570 -0.68 -2.97 24.17
C LYS A 570 -1.58 -1.73 24.10
N TYR A 571 -2.81 -1.87 23.59
CA TYR A 571 -3.67 -0.73 23.27
C TYR A 571 -4.90 -0.60 24.19
N LEU A 572 -5.43 -1.68 24.78
CA LEU A 572 -6.59 -1.58 25.68
C LEU A 572 -6.28 -0.73 26.92
N ASN A 573 -5.07 -0.85 27.48
CA ASN A 573 -4.64 -0.05 28.64
C ASN A 573 -4.51 1.46 28.34
N LYS A 574 -4.57 1.87 27.06
CA LYS A 574 -4.50 3.28 26.65
C LYS A 574 -5.88 3.91 26.51
N ILE A 575 -6.94 3.12 26.39
CA ILE A 575 -8.30 3.66 26.25
C ILE A 575 -8.70 4.29 27.59
N LYS A 576 -9.04 5.59 27.59
CA LYS A 576 -9.38 6.30 28.82
C LYS A 576 -10.71 5.79 29.38
N ASN A 577 -10.78 5.68 30.71
CA ASN A 577 -11.95 5.19 31.46
C ASN A 577 -12.35 3.74 31.12
N PHE A 578 -11.43 2.99 30.52
CA PHE A 578 -11.65 1.61 30.13
C PHE A 578 -11.13 0.68 31.24
N SER A 579 -12.04 0.09 32.00
CA SER A 579 -11.70 -0.91 33.02
C SER A 579 -11.66 -2.30 32.39
N SER A 580 -10.57 -2.60 31.67
CA SER A 580 -10.43 -3.89 30.99
C SER A 580 -10.31 -5.04 32.00
N SER A 581 -11.40 -5.77 32.22
CA SER A 581 -11.39 -7.05 32.96
C SER A 581 -10.31 -8.00 32.44
N PHE A 582 -10.10 -8.01 31.12
CA PHE A 582 -9.06 -8.77 30.44
C PHE A 582 -7.64 -8.40 30.92
N ILE A 583 -7.28 -7.12 30.97
CA ILE A 583 -5.95 -6.69 31.44
C ILE A 583 -5.73 -7.06 32.91
N GLU A 584 -6.74 -6.86 33.76
CA GLU A 584 -6.64 -7.24 35.18
C GLU A 584 -6.50 -8.75 35.36
N ARG A 585 -7.22 -9.56 34.57
CA ARG A 585 -7.05 -11.01 34.53
C ARG A 585 -5.67 -11.44 34.06
N VAL A 586 -5.10 -10.76 33.07
CA VAL A 586 -3.71 -11.03 32.63
C VAL A 586 -2.71 -10.70 33.74
N LYS A 587 -2.91 -9.61 34.48
CA LYS A 587 -2.05 -9.26 35.64
C LYS A 587 -2.11 -10.31 36.75
N ASP A 588 -3.25 -10.94 36.94
CA ASP A 588 -3.42 -12.02 37.93
C ASP A 588 -3.02 -13.41 37.40
N GLN A 589 -2.48 -13.51 36.18
CA GLN A 589 -2.26 -14.78 35.48
C GLN A 589 -3.51 -15.67 35.44
N TYR A 590 -4.68 -15.06 35.32
CA TYR A 590 -5.96 -15.76 35.40
C TYR A 590 -6.10 -16.84 34.32
N TYR A 591 -5.56 -16.59 33.12
CA TYR A 591 -5.69 -17.47 31.97
C TYR A 591 -4.51 -18.45 31.87
N LEU A 592 -4.81 -19.70 31.52
CA LEU A 592 -3.79 -20.63 31.02
C LEU A 592 -3.16 -20.08 29.73
N PRO A 593 -1.89 -20.40 29.42
CA PRO A 593 -1.20 -19.89 28.23
C PRO A 593 -1.95 -20.14 26.91
N THR A 594 -2.52 -21.33 26.75
CA THR A 594 -3.28 -21.74 25.56
C THR A 594 -4.61 -20.99 25.47
N VAL A 595 -5.32 -20.87 26.59
CA VAL A 595 -6.59 -20.13 26.69
C VAL A 595 -6.37 -18.67 26.36
N LEU A 596 -5.34 -18.02 26.91
CA LEU A 596 -5.02 -16.61 26.68
C LEU A 596 -4.91 -16.26 25.19
N VAL A 597 -4.25 -17.14 24.43
CA VAL A 597 -4.06 -16.98 22.98
C VAL A 597 -5.39 -17.13 22.24
N ASP A 598 -6.22 -18.09 22.67
CA ASP A 598 -7.48 -18.45 22.00
C ASP A 598 -8.70 -17.63 22.48
N LEU A 599 -8.50 -16.61 23.31
CA LEU A 599 -9.59 -15.71 23.71
C LEU A 599 -10.17 -14.99 22.49
N SER A 600 -11.49 -14.99 22.39
CA SER A 600 -12.26 -14.24 21.40
C SER A 600 -12.16 -12.72 21.64
N ILE A 601 -12.58 -11.93 20.65
CA ILE A 601 -12.63 -10.47 20.77
C ILE A 601 -13.56 -10.06 21.90
N GLN A 602 -14.70 -10.73 22.07
CA GLN A 602 -15.68 -10.47 23.12
C GLN A 602 -15.11 -10.73 24.52
N GLU A 603 -14.19 -11.68 24.66
CA GLU A 603 -13.54 -11.95 25.95
C GLU A 603 -12.42 -10.95 26.26
N LYS A 604 -11.71 -10.49 25.23
CA LYS A 604 -10.67 -9.44 25.36
C LYS A 604 -11.28 -8.05 25.56
N LEU A 605 -12.46 -7.81 24.98
CA LEU A 605 -13.17 -6.54 24.91
C LEU A 605 -14.69 -6.76 25.11
N PRO A 606 -15.13 -7.16 26.32
CA PRO A 606 -16.55 -7.41 26.62
C PRO A 606 -17.45 -6.18 26.42
N GLU A 607 -16.87 -4.98 26.49
CA GLU A 607 -17.53 -3.72 26.25
C GLU A 607 -18.00 -3.55 24.80
N ILE A 608 -17.51 -4.34 23.85
CA ILE A 608 -17.95 -4.26 22.45
C ILE A 608 -19.44 -4.56 22.29
N ASP A 609 -19.99 -5.43 23.14
CA ASP A 609 -21.41 -5.78 23.12
C ASP A 609 -22.30 -4.66 23.67
N VAL A 610 -21.74 -3.70 24.42
CA VAL A 610 -22.42 -2.49 24.88
C VAL A 610 -22.67 -1.53 23.73
N LEU A 611 -21.67 -1.41 22.84
CA LEU A 611 -21.69 -0.47 21.71
C LEU A 611 -22.72 -0.84 20.64
N LYS A 612 -23.25 -2.07 20.66
CA LYS A 612 -24.33 -2.51 19.77
C LYS A 612 -25.65 -1.77 19.98
N ASN A 613 -25.89 -1.26 21.19
CA ASN A 613 -27.19 -0.67 21.55
C ASN A 613 -27.27 0.85 21.28
N ASP A 614 -26.13 1.55 21.23
CA ASP A 614 -26.06 3.00 20.97
C ASP A 614 -25.30 3.29 19.67
N LEU A 615 -26.02 3.64 18.60
CA LEU A 615 -25.51 4.10 17.29
C LEU A 615 -24.25 3.33 16.81
N PHE A 616 -24.49 2.29 16.00
CA PHE A 616 -23.55 1.38 15.30
C PHE A 616 -22.19 1.93 14.81
N GLU A 617 -22.01 3.24 14.71
CA GLU A 617 -20.74 3.87 14.31
C GLU A 617 -19.61 3.58 15.32
N SER A 618 -19.91 3.53 16.63
CA SER A 618 -18.88 3.39 17.68
C SER A 618 -18.25 1.98 17.75
N GLU A 619 -19.06 0.92 17.68
CA GLU A 619 -18.57 -0.48 17.66
C GLU A 619 -17.69 -0.72 16.44
N VAL A 620 -18.19 -0.32 15.27
CA VAL A 620 -17.50 -0.45 13.99
C VAL A 620 -16.17 0.29 14.05
N ASP A 621 -16.13 1.50 14.62
CA ASP A 621 -14.88 2.27 14.74
C ASP A 621 -13.86 1.59 15.67
N VAL A 622 -14.30 1.01 16.79
CA VAL A 622 -13.41 0.28 17.72
C VAL A 622 -12.85 -1.00 17.06
N ILE A 623 -13.69 -1.83 16.44
CA ILE A 623 -13.23 -3.04 15.73
C ILE A 623 -12.23 -2.66 14.64
N ASN A 624 -12.57 -1.67 13.81
CA ASN A 624 -11.70 -1.22 12.74
C ASN A 624 -10.38 -0.65 13.25
N TYR A 625 -10.39 0.00 14.41
CA TYR A 625 -9.16 0.45 15.04
C TYR A 625 -8.25 -0.75 15.34
N PHE A 626 -8.77 -1.78 16.02
CA PHE A 626 -8.01 -2.97 16.37
C PHE A 626 -7.55 -3.74 15.14
N ASP A 627 -8.40 -3.88 14.11
CA ASP A 627 -8.03 -4.51 12.84
C ASP A 627 -6.88 -3.76 12.13
N ASN A 628 -6.94 -2.43 12.11
CA ASN A 628 -5.87 -1.61 11.54
C ASN A 628 -4.56 -1.77 12.32
N LYS A 629 -4.62 -1.85 13.65
CA LYS A 629 -3.44 -2.10 14.48
C LYS A 629 -2.93 -3.53 14.34
N LEU A 630 -3.81 -4.50 14.08
CA LEU A 630 -3.45 -5.88 13.79
C LEU A 630 -2.72 -6.00 12.45
N GLU A 631 -3.22 -5.40 11.37
CA GLU A 631 -2.50 -5.38 10.08
C GLU A 631 -1.17 -4.60 10.18
N SER A 632 -1.13 -3.52 10.99
CA SER A 632 0.12 -2.80 11.27
C SER A 632 1.12 -3.70 12.00
N PHE A 633 0.66 -4.46 12.99
CA PHE A 633 1.47 -5.46 13.70
C PHE A 633 1.99 -6.55 12.76
N VAL A 634 1.14 -7.10 11.89
CA VAL A 634 1.56 -8.13 10.91
C VAL A 634 2.64 -7.60 9.97
N ASN A 635 2.51 -6.36 9.50
CA ASN A 635 3.54 -5.71 8.69
C ASN A 635 4.83 -5.52 9.51
N TYR A 636 4.75 -4.98 10.73
CA TYR A 636 5.90 -4.83 11.61
C TYR A 636 6.60 -6.17 11.86
N PHE A 637 5.84 -7.23 12.15
CA PHE A 637 6.36 -8.58 12.34
C PHE A 637 7.09 -9.07 11.10
N SER A 638 6.50 -8.93 9.91
CA SER A 638 7.16 -9.33 8.66
C SER A 638 8.46 -8.58 8.41
N LYS A 639 8.58 -7.33 8.88
CA LYS A 639 9.81 -6.55 8.81
C LYS A 639 10.88 -7.15 9.73
N LEU A 640 10.53 -7.53 10.96
CA LEU A 640 11.47 -8.19 11.87
C LEU A 640 12.00 -9.50 11.28
N VAL A 641 11.10 -10.32 10.72
CA VAL A 641 11.47 -11.57 10.04
C VAL A 641 12.38 -11.29 8.85
N TYR A 642 12.05 -10.30 8.04
CA TYR A 642 12.88 -9.88 6.91
C TYR A 642 14.28 -9.50 7.32
N MET A 643 14.41 -8.70 8.38
CA MET A 643 15.69 -8.22 8.89
C MET A 643 16.51 -9.33 9.53
N GLN A 644 15.87 -10.30 10.17
CA GLN A 644 16.54 -11.50 10.70
C GLN A 644 17.14 -12.33 9.56
N LYS A 645 16.41 -12.51 8.45
CA LYS A 645 16.90 -13.23 7.26
C LYS A 645 17.95 -12.46 6.47
N ASN A 646 17.94 -11.13 6.55
CA ASN A 646 18.79 -10.26 5.74
C ASN A 646 19.57 -9.26 6.62
N PRO A 647 20.48 -9.73 7.51
CA PRO A 647 21.13 -8.87 8.51
C PRO A 647 22.03 -7.79 7.89
N THR A 648 22.48 -7.98 6.65
CA THR A 648 23.32 -7.02 5.92
C THR A 648 22.53 -5.90 5.24
N GLU A 649 21.20 -6.04 5.12
CA GLU A 649 20.40 -4.99 4.51
C GLU A 649 20.24 -3.80 5.47
N ARG A 650 20.43 -2.60 4.92
CA ARG A 650 20.37 -1.37 5.70
C ARG A 650 18.96 -1.20 6.26
N ARG A 651 18.86 -1.08 7.59
CA ARG A 651 17.60 -0.72 8.26
C ARG A 651 17.10 0.61 7.70
N THR A 652 15.97 0.60 6.99
CA THR A 652 15.20 1.83 6.79
C THR A 652 14.86 2.33 8.19
N GLN A 653 15.21 3.59 8.50
CA GLN A 653 14.82 4.19 9.78
C GLN A 653 13.30 4.00 9.90
N ASP A 654 12.88 3.22 10.89
CA ASP A 654 11.47 3.02 11.14
C ASP A 654 10.84 4.40 11.29
N LEU A 655 9.87 4.70 10.43
CA LEU A 655 8.88 5.70 10.75
C LEU A 655 8.23 5.17 12.01
N SER A 656 8.64 5.71 13.17
CA SER A 656 8.02 5.36 14.44
C SER A 656 6.52 5.42 14.22
N GLU A 657 5.81 4.31 14.45
CA GLU A 657 4.36 4.33 14.43
C GLU A 657 3.95 5.45 15.37
N SER A 658 3.51 6.58 14.81
CA SER A 658 2.88 7.61 15.61
C SER A 658 1.67 6.93 16.21
N ILE A 659 1.66 6.80 17.52
CA ILE A 659 0.47 6.35 18.24
C ILE A 659 -0.60 7.37 17.85
N ASP A 660 -1.59 6.95 17.07
CA ASP A 660 -2.72 7.81 16.78
C ASP A 660 -3.41 8.14 18.10
N ASP A 661 -3.32 9.40 18.50
CA ASP A 661 -4.01 9.97 19.67
C ASP A 661 -5.55 9.90 19.53
N GLU A 662 -6.07 9.46 18.38
CA GLU A 662 -7.52 9.38 18.12
C GLU A 662 -8.23 8.36 19.03
N ILE A 663 -7.60 7.25 19.42
CA ILE A 663 -8.25 6.27 20.30
C ILE A 663 -8.52 6.82 21.71
N LEU A 664 -7.71 7.78 22.17
CA LEU A 664 -7.88 8.39 23.50
C LEU A 664 -9.20 9.15 23.64
N LYS A 665 -9.92 9.37 22.53
CA LYS A 665 -11.20 10.08 22.50
C LYS A 665 -12.41 9.15 22.64
N ILE A 666 -12.24 7.84 22.43
CA ILE A 666 -13.36 6.89 22.52
C ILE A 666 -13.67 6.69 24.00
N LYS A 667 -14.85 7.14 24.43
CA LYS A 667 -15.39 6.85 25.76
C LYS A 667 -16.28 5.63 25.63
N ILE A 668 -15.91 4.56 26.30
CA ILE A 668 -16.69 3.32 26.33
C ILE A 668 -17.27 3.22 27.75
N GLU A 669 -18.59 3.03 27.83
CA GLU A 669 -19.23 2.79 29.12
C GLU A 669 -18.89 1.39 29.61
N PRO A 670 -18.60 1.19 30.91
CA PRO A 670 -18.34 -0.14 31.43
C PRO A 670 -19.52 -1.08 31.23
N TRP A 671 -19.26 -2.27 30.70
CA TRP A 671 -20.31 -3.24 30.32
C TRP A 671 -21.20 -3.70 31.47
N TYR A 672 -20.67 -3.73 32.70
CA TYR A 672 -21.44 -4.15 33.87
C TYR A 672 -22.60 -3.21 34.21
N ASN A 673 -22.60 -1.97 33.69
CA ASN A 673 -23.72 -1.04 33.87
C ASN A 673 -25.00 -1.50 33.16
N LEU A 674 -24.85 -2.35 32.13
CA LEU A 674 -25.97 -2.92 31.38
C LEU A 674 -26.64 -4.11 32.08
N CYS A 675 -26.01 -4.64 33.13
CA CYS A 675 -26.51 -5.83 33.79
C CYS A 675 -27.80 -5.55 34.55
N VAL A 676 -28.83 -6.38 34.32
CA VAL A 676 -30.14 -6.27 34.97
C VAL A 676 -30.01 -6.45 36.48
N ASN A 677 -29.11 -7.34 36.92
CA ASN A 677 -28.83 -7.67 38.31
C ASN A 677 -27.65 -6.88 38.91
N LYS A 678 -27.35 -5.68 38.38
CA LYS A 678 -26.22 -4.86 38.83
C LYS A 678 -26.29 -4.48 40.33
N GLU A 679 -27.50 -4.32 40.86
CA GLU A 679 -27.74 -4.00 42.27
C GLU A 679 -27.50 -5.23 43.16
N ASP A 680 -27.96 -6.42 42.74
CA ASP A 680 -27.85 -7.67 43.51
C ASP A 680 -26.41 -8.15 43.67
N ILE A 681 -25.59 -7.97 42.64
CA ILE A 681 -24.16 -8.29 42.69
C ILE A 681 -23.45 -7.35 43.66
N GLY A 682 -23.99 -6.15 43.86
CA GLY A 682 -23.31 -5.09 44.60
C GLY A 682 -21.94 -4.86 44.00
N ILE A 683 -21.85 -4.20 42.84
CA ILE A 683 -20.60 -3.99 42.08
C ILE A 683 -19.44 -3.43 42.93
N HIS A 684 -19.73 -2.80 44.08
CA HIS A 684 -18.73 -2.39 45.07
C HIS A 684 -18.01 -3.55 45.80
N ASN A 685 -18.59 -4.74 45.82
CA ASN A 685 -18.11 -5.91 46.56
C ASN A 685 -17.25 -6.86 45.72
N TYR A 686 -17.35 -6.80 44.39
CA TYR A 686 -16.61 -7.67 43.48
C TYR A 686 -15.68 -6.87 42.58
N GLN A 687 -14.49 -7.42 42.29
CA GLN A 687 -13.62 -6.81 41.30
C GLN A 687 -14.15 -7.14 39.90
N ILE A 688 -14.04 -6.19 38.97
CA ILE A 688 -14.57 -6.33 37.59
C ILE A 688 -13.98 -7.57 36.89
N LYS A 689 -12.74 -7.95 37.23
CA LYS A 689 -12.08 -9.16 36.74
C LYS A 689 -12.80 -10.47 37.12
N ASP A 690 -13.56 -10.48 38.21
CA ASP A 690 -14.27 -11.65 38.72
C ASP A 690 -15.67 -11.84 38.09
N LEU A 691 -16.08 -10.92 37.20
CA LEU A 691 -17.41 -10.91 36.59
C LEU A 691 -17.37 -11.35 35.12
N VAL A 692 -18.33 -12.17 34.71
CA VAL A 692 -18.62 -12.49 33.31
C VAL A 692 -20.04 -12.05 32.98
N TYR A 693 -20.33 -11.67 31.74
CA TYR A 693 -21.70 -11.40 31.32
C TYR A 693 -22.31 -12.60 30.59
N TYR A 694 -23.63 -12.71 30.67
CA TYR A 694 -24.44 -13.66 29.92
C TYR A 694 -25.66 -12.93 29.35
N ARG A 695 -25.88 -13.07 28.04
CA ARG A 695 -27.07 -12.53 27.37
C ARG A 695 -28.10 -13.64 27.20
N GLU A 696 -29.28 -13.44 27.75
CA GLU A 696 -30.41 -14.36 27.61
C GLU A 696 -31.14 -14.22 26.27
N PRO A 697 -31.98 -15.19 25.89
CA PRO A 697 -32.79 -15.12 24.67
C PRO A 697 -33.74 -13.91 24.60
N ASP A 698 -34.04 -13.27 25.73
CA ASP A 698 -34.84 -12.05 25.82
C ASP A 698 -33.99 -10.76 25.73
N ASP A 699 -32.74 -10.88 25.29
CA ASP A 699 -31.74 -9.81 25.17
C ASP A 699 -31.33 -9.14 26.50
N LYS A 700 -31.76 -9.68 27.66
CA LYS A 700 -31.28 -9.19 28.96
C LYS A 700 -29.87 -9.69 29.23
N ILE A 701 -29.04 -8.78 29.75
CA ILE A 701 -27.67 -9.07 30.13
C ILE A 701 -27.61 -9.25 31.65
N TYR A 702 -27.04 -10.37 32.09
CA TYR A 702 -26.79 -10.67 33.49
C TYR A 702 -25.28 -10.69 33.73
N CYS A 703 -24.85 -10.05 34.82
CA CYS A 703 -23.49 -10.15 35.32
C CYS A 703 -23.43 -11.35 36.29
N LEU A 704 -22.40 -12.18 36.20
CA LEU A 704 -22.28 -13.40 36.98
C LEU A 704 -20.86 -13.46 37.57
N VAL A 705 -20.76 -13.83 38.85
CA VAL A 705 -19.47 -14.01 39.53
C VAL A 705 -18.89 -15.35 39.11
N ILE A 706 -17.70 -15.33 38.50
CA ILE A 706 -17.06 -16.54 37.94
C ILE A 706 -16.87 -17.62 39.01
N ASN A 707 -16.38 -17.24 40.19
CA ASN A 707 -16.15 -18.16 41.32
C ASN A 707 -17.44 -18.84 41.82
N ASN A 708 -18.61 -18.23 41.60
CA ASN A 708 -19.89 -18.82 42.00
C ASN A 708 -20.43 -19.78 40.93
N LEU A 709 -20.05 -19.59 39.66
CA LEU A 709 -20.50 -20.44 38.56
C LEU A 709 -19.71 -21.75 38.47
N ILE A 710 -18.39 -21.72 38.70
CA ILE A 710 -17.52 -22.91 38.63
C ILE A 710 -18.07 -24.11 39.44
N PRO A 711 -18.34 -23.98 40.76
CA PRO A 711 -18.84 -25.12 41.54
C PRO A 711 -20.23 -25.59 41.05
N ARG A 712 -21.10 -24.66 40.65
CA ARG A 712 -22.43 -25.00 40.14
C ARG A 712 -22.37 -25.79 38.84
N PHE A 713 -21.50 -25.40 37.92
CA PHE A 713 -21.32 -26.12 36.66
C PHE A 713 -20.68 -27.49 36.89
N ASN A 714 -19.79 -27.63 37.88
CA ASN A 714 -19.25 -28.93 38.29
C ASN A 714 -20.33 -29.87 38.87
N GLU A 715 -21.33 -29.32 39.53
CA GLU A 715 -22.49 -30.06 40.06
C GLU A 715 -23.57 -30.34 38.98
N GLY A 716 -23.38 -29.88 37.73
CA GLY A 716 -24.37 -29.98 36.66
C GLY A 716 -25.55 -29.01 36.81
N ASN A 717 -25.43 -28.01 37.68
CA ASN A 717 -26.43 -26.95 37.85
C ASN A 717 -26.17 -25.80 36.87
N TYR A 718 -26.78 -25.88 35.69
CA TYR A 718 -26.67 -24.89 34.62
C TYR A 718 -27.81 -23.86 34.64
N ILE A 719 -28.38 -23.55 35.80
CA ILE A 719 -29.48 -22.58 35.94
C ILE A 719 -28.91 -21.21 36.29
N ASN A 720 -29.28 -20.15 35.57
CA ASN A 720 -28.94 -18.77 35.91
C ASN A 720 -29.58 -18.39 37.26
N PRO A 721 -28.78 -18.00 38.29
CA PRO A 721 -29.30 -17.68 39.62
C PRO A 721 -30.32 -16.54 39.66
N TYR A 722 -30.33 -15.66 38.66
CA TYR A 722 -31.13 -14.43 38.68
C TYR A 722 -32.43 -14.55 37.88
N SER A 723 -32.46 -15.38 36.83
CA SER A 723 -33.64 -15.57 35.97
C SER A 723 -34.32 -16.93 36.13
N ASN A 724 -33.64 -17.90 36.75
CA ASN A 724 -34.00 -19.31 36.78
C ASN A 724 -34.11 -19.99 35.39
N ASN A 725 -33.59 -19.35 34.34
CA ASN A 725 -33.48 -19.96 33.02
C ASN A 725 -32.20 -20.82 32.93
N VAL A 726 -32.22 -21.84 32.08
CA VAL A 726 -31.02 -22.65 31.80
C VAL A 726 -30.07 -21.85 30.91
N PHE A 727 -28.78 -21.86 31.22
CA PHE A 727 -27.76 -21.26 30.37
C PHE A 727 -27.73 -21.92 29.00
N SER A 728 -27.37 -21.16 27.97
CA SER A 728 -27.18 -21.75 26.64
C SER A 728 -25.96 -22.67 26.63
N ASP A 729 -26.03 -23.76 25.86
CA ASP A 729 -24.92 -24.71 25.70
C ASP A 729 -23.64 -24.02 25.21
N SER A 730 -23.78 -23.00 24.37
CA SER A 730 -22.66 -22.17 23.90
C SER A 730 -21.95 -21.44 25.06
N PHE A 731 -22.71 -20.86 25.99
CA PHE A 731 -22.17 -20.18 27.14
C PHE A 731 -21.51 -21.17 28.11
N ILE A 732 -22.14 -22.31 28.38
CA ILE A 732 -21.59 -23.34 29.27
C ILE A 732 -20.27 -23.87 28.71
N THR A 733 -20.24 -24.17 27.41
CA THR A 733 -19.03 -24.68 26.72
C THR A 733 -17.90 -23.66 26.80
N GLU A 734 -18.20 -22.40 26.48
CA GLU A 734 -17.21 -21.33 26.48
C GLU A 734 -16.72 -21.00 27.89
N PHE A 735 -17.64 -20.90 28.85
CA PHE A 735 -17.30 -20.68 30.23
C PHE A 735 -16.37 -21.78 30.76
N ASN A 736 -16.69 -23.05 30.44
CA ASN A 736 -15.86 -24.16 30.87
C ASN A 736 -14.49 -24.14 30.22
N ARG A 737 -14.41 -23.84 28.92
CA ARG A 737 -13.14 -23.71 28.17
C ARG A 737 -12.21 -22.67 28.80
N VAL A 738 -12.78 -21.57 29.31
CA VAL A 738 -12.02 -20.38 29.69
C VAL A 738 -11.73 -20.33 31.18
N TYR A 739 -12.67 -20.78 32.03
CA TYR A 739 -12.63 -20.55 33.47
C TYR A 739 -12.53 -21.83 34.33
N LYS A 740 -12.86 -23.02 33.80
CA LYS A 740 -12.98 -24.25 34.62
C LYS A 740 -11.64 -24.79 35.11
N ASP A 741 -10.61 -24.74 34.28
CA ASP A 741 -9.33 -25.41 34.54
C ASP A 741 -8.39 -24.59 35.47
N ARG A 742 -8.91 -23.57 36.13
CA ARG A 742 -8.16 -22.71 37.07
C ARG A 742 -7.54 -23.49 38.25
N ASN A 743 -8.14 -24.62 38.63
CA ASN A 743 -7.71 -25.42 39.78
C ASN A 743 -6.71 -26.52 39.44
N VAL A 744 -6.31 -26.67 38.18
CA VAL A 744 -5.08 -27.38 37.89
C VAL A 744 -3.98 -26.39 38.27
N ASN A 745 -3.58 -26.39 39.55
CA ASN A 745 -2.20 -26.10 39.86
C ASN A 745 -1.44 -26.94 38.84
N ILE A 746 -0.84 -26.27 37.85
CA ILE A 746 0.22 -26.89 37.10
C ILE A 746 1.23 -27.16 38.20
N GLU A 747 1.20 -28.36 38.77
CA GLU A 747 2.36 -28.97 39.38
C GLU A 747 3.36 -29.03 38.22
N ILE A 748 3.96 -27.87 37.94
CA ILE A 748 5.24 -27.76 37.28
C ILE A 748 6.06 -28.67 38.17
N ASN A 749 6.46 -29.82 37.63
CA ASN A 749 7.32 -30.75 38.33
C ASN A 749 8.49 -29.92 38.89
N GLU A 750 8.44 -29.61 40.18
CA GLU A 750 9.56 -29.04 40.95
C GLU A 750 10.63 -30.13 41.20
N GLU A 751 10.68 -31.18 40.39
CA GLU A 751 11.87 -32.00 40.28
C GLU A 751 12.90 -31.23 39.43
N GLN A 752 13.86 -30.64 40.16
CA GLN A 752 15.07 -29.94 39.70
C GLN A 752 15.03 -28.41 39.67
N ILE A 753 14.55 -27.78 40.74
CA ILE A 753 15.20 -26.55 41.22
C ILE A 753 15.75 -26.83 42.62
N VAL A 754 17.05 -27.12 42.69
CA VAL A 754 17.80 -27.19 43.95
C VAL A 754 17.62 -25.84 44.67
N PRO A 755 17.04 -25.80 45.88
CA PRO A 755 16.91 -24.57 46.65
C PRO A 755 18.31 -24.08 47.01
N SER A 756 18.68 -22.88 46.55
CA SER A 756 19.97 -22.24 46.85
C SER A 756 20.07 -21.68 48.28
N ASP A 757 19.30 -22.18 49.23
CA ASP A 757 19.35 -21.76 50.64
C ASP A 757 19.03 -22.93 51.60
N ILE A 758 19.82 -24.00 51.53
CA ILE A 758 19.97 -24.95 52.64
C ILE A 758 21.41 -24.88 53.12
N ASN A 759 21.71 -23.82 53.88
CA ASN A 759 22.92 -23.73 54.69
C ASN A 759 22.57 -23.41 56.14
N LYS A 760 21.55 -24.11 56.66
CA LYS A 760 21.31 -24.25 58.10
C LYS A 760 20.97 -25.71 58.39
N ASP A 761 21.86 -26.34 59.16
CA ASP A 761 21.71 -27.59 59.88
C ASP A 761 21.62 -28.90 59.07
N LEU A 762 22.58 -29.12 58.16
CA LEU A 762 22.98 -30.48 57.80
C LEU A 762 24.01 -30.99 58.81
N THR A 763 23.75 -32.15 59.40
CA THR A 763 24.62 -32.82 60.37
C THR A 763 26.04 -32.98 59.80
N PRO A 764 27.10 -32.57 60.53
CA PRO A 764 28.47 -32.69 60.04
C PRO A 764 28.78 -34.14 59.63
N GLY A 765 29.22 -34.35 58.39
CA GLY A 765 29.64 -35.65 57.86
C GLY A 765 28.63 -36.37 56.94
N LEU A 766 27.39 -35.88 56.79
CA LEU A 766 26.45 -36.49 55.84
C LEU A 766 26.85 -36.24 54.37
N LEU A 767 27.36 -35.03 54.08
CA LEU A 767 27.85 -34.69 52.75
C LEU A 767 29.08 -35.53 52.36
N ASP A 768 29.96 -35.80 53.31
CA ASP A 768 31.14 -36.63 53.08
C ASP A 768 30.77 -38.10 52.81
N LEU A 769 29.71 -38.62 53.45
CA LEU A 769 29.18 -39.95 53.15
C LEU A 769 28.59 -40.05 51.75
N ILE A 770 27.82 -39.03 51.33
CA ILE A 770 27.23 -38.98 49.98
C ILE A 770 28.31 -38.88 48.92
N LEU A 771 29.33 -38.03 49.13
CA LEU A 771 30.45 -37.90 48.20
C LEU A 771 31.28 -39.18 48.10
N LYS A 772 31.46 -39.89 49.23
CA LYS A 772 32.20 -41.15 49.26
C LYS A 772 31.47 -42.30 48.58
N ASP A 773 30.14 -42.36 48.67
CA ASP A 773 29.34 -43.34 47.93
C ASP A 773 29.36 -43.08 46.42
N LEU A 774 29.30 -41.82 46.00
CA LEU A 774 29.43 -41.44 44.59
C LEU A 774 30.83 -41.74 44.03
N GLU A 775 31.89 -41.53 44.80
CA GLU A 775 33.26 -41.90 44.41
C GLU A 775 33.42 -43.42 44.28
N ASN A 776 32.77 -44.20 45.16
CA ASN A 776 32.79 -45.66 45.09
C ASN A 776 32.01 -46.21 43.89
N GLU A 777 30.86 -45.62 43.55
CA GLU A 777 30.12 -45.98 42.32
C GLU A 777 30.91 -45.65 41.05
N TYR A 778 31.61 -44.51 41.05
CA TYR A 778 32.42 -44.08 39.91
C TYR A 778 33.69 -44.92 39.72
N GLN A 779 34.30 -45.42 40.79
CA GLN A 779 35.45 -46.31 40.70
C GLN A 779 35.08 -47.76 40.38
N SER A 780 33.86 -48.20 40.69
CA SER A 780 33.38 -49.56 40.40
C SER A 780 32.96 -49.78 38.92
N SER A 781 32.89 -48.71 38.12
CA SER A 781 32.32 -48.74 36.75
C SER A 781 33.32 -48.54 35.61
N LYS A 782 34.64 -48.60 35.87
CA LYS A 782 35.66 -48.63 34.79
C LYS A 782 36.21 -50.04 34.56
N PRO A 783 36.20 -50.56 33.32
CA PRO A 783 36.85 -51.83 32.99
C PRO A 783 38.36 -51.66 32.86
N ASP A 784 39.09 -52.58 33.46
CA ASP A 784 40.55 -52.73 33.36
C ASP A 784 40.99 -53.09 31.94
N THR A 785 41.90 -52.29 31.37
CA THR A 785 42.94 -52.81 30.46
C THR A 785 44.16 -51.90 30.46
N HIS A 786 45.20 -52.40 31.13
CA HIS A 786 46.59 -51.98 30.99
C HIS A 786 47.21 -52.58 29.71
N SER A 787 47.98 -51.79 28.95
CA SER A 787 49.38 -52.12 28.63
C SER A 787 50.10 -50.93 27.98
N GLU A 788 51.33 -50.74 28.45
CA GLU A 788 52.29 -49.68 28.16
C GLU A 788 52.88 -49.77 26.74
N ILE A 789 53.40 -48.66 26.19
CA ILE A 789 54.84 -48.42 25.97
C ILE A 789 55.08 -47.00 25.38
N GLN A 790 56.26 -46.50 25.73
CA GLN A 790 56.95 -45.20 25.68
C GLN A 790 56.99 -44.37 24.36
N ASP A 791 57.18 -43.07 24.60
CA ASP A 791 57.62 -41.98 23.71
C ASP A 791 58.91 -42.28 22.91
N ASP A 792 58.99 -41.77 21.67
CA ASP A 792 60.06 -40.86 21.22
C ASP A 792 59.86 -40.33 19.76
N SER A 793 60.02 -39.01 19.62
CA SER A 793 60.60 -38.20 18.51
C SER A 793 60.12 -38.28 17.03
N GLU A 794 59.77 -37.09 16.53
CA GLU A 794 60.14 -36.40 15.25
C GLU A 794 60.04 -37.05 13.84
N SER A 795 59.59 -36.19 12.91
CA SER A 795 59.94 -36.04 11.47
C SER A 795 58.97 -36.52 10.38
N ASP A 796 58.53 -35.52 9.61
CA ASP A 796 58.42 -35.35 8.15
C ASP A 796 58.16 -36.53 7.18
N ASP A 797 57.26 -36.20 6.25
CA ASP A 797 57.22 -36.47 4.81
C ASP A 797 56.91 -37.87 4.23
N SER A 798 56.05 -37.77 3.20
CA SER A 798 55.96 -38.56 1.96
C SER A 798 55.13 -39.85 1.91
N GLU A 799 54.01 -39.70 1.17
CA GLU A 799 53.56 -40.45 -0.02
C GLU A 799 53.52 -41.99 -0.06
N SER A 800 52.39 -42.44 -0.63
CA SER A 800 52.10 -43.66 -1.42
C SER A 800 52.11 -45.01 -0.68
N ASP A 801 51.33 -46.02 -1.01
CA ASP A 801 50.19 -46.29 -1.92
C ASP A 801 49.78 -47.74 -1.54
N ASP A 802 48.50 -48.08 -1.73
CA ASP A 802 47.98 -49.45 -1.96
C ASP A 802 48.18 -50.52 -0.84
N SER A 803 47.22 -51.36 -0.45
CA SER A 803 45.95 -51.78 -1.03
C SER A 803 45.21 -52.70 -0.03
N GLU A 804 43.87 -52.65 -0.10
CA GLU A 804 42.92 -53.77 -0.02
C GLU A 804 42.88 -54.69 1.22
N SER A 805 41.78 -54.66 1.99
CA SER A 805 40.60 -55.52 1.74
C SER A 805 39.62 -55.64 2.93
N ASP A 806 38.33 -55.59 2.60
CA ASP A 806 37.13 -56.18 3.23
C ASP A 806 36.75 -55.83 4.69
N LYS A 807 35.64 -55.08 4.87
CA LYS A 807 34.25 -55.56 5.18
C LYS A 807 34.16 -56.28 6.53
N SER A 808 33.30 -55.95 7.50
CA SER A 808 31.93 -55.43 7.43
C SER A 808 31.40 -55.04 8.82
N GLU A 809 30.52 -54.03 8.85
CA GLU A 809 29.29 -53.92 9.66
C GLU A 809 29.34 -53.76 11.20
N TYR A 810 29.07 -52.50 11.63
CA TYR A 810 27.80 -52.02 12.25
C TYR A 810 27.21 -52.82 13.43
N GLU A 811 26.65 -52.27 14.52
CA GLU A 811 26.48 -50.90 15.03
C GLU A 811 25.73 -50.95 16.40
N SER A 812 25.77 -49.79 17.06
CA SER A 812 25.14 -49.28 18.30
C SER A 812 23.61 -49.40 18.52
N GLU A 813 23.16 -49.08 19.74
CA GLU A 813 21.88 -48.40 19.99
C GLU A 813 21.97 -47.21 20.99
N GLN A 814 22.37 -46.04 20.48
CA GLN A 814 21.73 -44.74 20.82
C GLN A 814 21.56 -43.89 19.54
N ASP A 815 21.36 -44.62 18.43
CA ASP A 815 21.49 -44.16 17.05
C ASP A 815 20.17 -44.38 16.26
N ASN A 816 19.07 -44.69 16.95
CA ASN A 816 17.82 -45.15 16.30
C ASN A 816 16.92 -44.03 15.75
N GLY A 817 17.22 -42.74 15.96
CA GLY A 817 16.42 -41.60 15.44
C GLY A 817 17.02 -40.89 14.22
N ILE A 818 18.35 -40.72 14.19
CA ILE A 818 19.08 -40.16 13.05
C ILE A 818 19.24 -41.24 11.97
N LYS A 819 19.49 -42.50 12.36
CA LYS A 819 19.42 -43.63 11.41
C LYS A 819 18.09 -43.73 10.72
N LEU A 820 16.95 -43.62 11.43
CA LEU A 820 15.64 -43.80 10.80
C LEU A 820 15.38 -42.81 9.64
N ASN A 821 15.95 -41.60 9.73
CA ASN A 821 15.86 -40.58 8.68
C ASN A 821 16.93 -40.75 7.59
N CYS A 822 18.18 -41.11 7.91
CA CYS A 822 19.17 -41.44 6.88
C CYS A 822 18.81 -42.76 6.13
N TYR A 823 18.12 -43.73 6.78
CA TYR A 823 17.61 -44.98 6.18
C TYR A 823 16.51 -44.72 5.14
N LYS A 824 15.64 -43.74 5.39
CA LYS A 824 14.65 -43.27 4.40
C LYS A 824 15.29 -42.58 3.20
N CYS A 825 16.38 -41.83 3.39
CA CYS A 825 17.18 -41.27 2.29
C CYS A 825 17.86 -42.37 1.46
N SER A 826 18.49 -43.36 2.11
CA SER A 826 19.17 -44.48 1.44
C SER A 826 18.23 -45.32 0.56
N ASN A 827 17.02 -45.62 1.04
CA ASN A 827 16.01 -46.37 0.28
C ASN A 827 15.48 -45.64 -0.97
N HIS A 828 15.60 -44.31 -1.03
CA HIS A 828 15.25 -43.53 -2.21
C HIS A 828 16.39 -43.40 -3.22
N ILE A 829 17.65 -43.52 -2.77
CA ILE A 829 18.84 -43.46 -3.62
C ILE A 829 19.14 -44.83 -4.26
N ASN A 830 18.89 -45.94 -3.55
CA ASN A 830 19.23 -47.29 -4.00
C ASN A 830 18.20 -47.97 -4.93
N ASN A 831 17.06 -47.34 -5.22
CA ASN A 831 16.16 -47.82 -6.26
C ASN A 831 16.61 -47.31 -7.63
N ASP A 832 17.75 -47.82 -8.07
CA ASP A 832 18.35 -47.49 -9.34
C ASP A 832 17.86 -48.46 -10.42
N LEU A 833 16.68 -48.14 -10.96
CA LEU A 833 16.34 -48.51 -12.34
C LEU A 833 15.68 -47.37 -13.13
N GLN A 834 15.47 -46.17 -12.56
CA GLN A 834 14.88 -45.04 -13.30
C GLN A 834 15.36 -43.61 -12.91
N LEU A 835 16.61 -43.40 -12.47
CA LEU A 835 17.09 -42.04 -12.12
C LEU A 835 18.23 -41.54 -13.01
N LYS A 836 18.00 -41.48 -14.33
CA LYS A 836 18.84 -40.71 -15.27
C LYS A 836 18.47 -39.22 -15.36
N SER A 837 17.64 -38.67 -14.47
CA SER A 837 17.06 -37.31 -14.67
C SER A 837 17.01 -36.38 -13.46
N PHE A 838 17.78 -36.58 -12.39
CA PHE A 838 17.82 -35.61 -11.29
C PHE A 838 19.08 -34.76 -11.27
N LYS A 839 18.91 -33.43 -11.24
CA LYS A 839 20.00 -32.46 -11.11
C LYS A 839 20.48 -32.43 -9.66
N LYS A 840 21.80 -32.47 -9.49
CA LYS A 840 22.61 -32.52 -8.24
C LYS A 840 22.22 -31.54 -7.11
N LYS A 841 21.38 -30.52 -7.38
CA LYS A 841 20.94 -29.49 -6.42
C LYS A 841 19.70 -29.86 -5.61
N GLU A 842 18.85 -30.77 -6.08
CA GLU A 842 17.61 -31.14 -5.37
C GLU A 842 17.84 -32.21 -4.30
N VAL A 843 18.82 -33.09 -4.48
CA VAL A 843 19.19 -34.14 -3.51
C VAL A 843 19.76 -33.53 -2.21
N VAL A 844 20.43 -32.39 -2.30
CA VAL A 844 21.03 -31.66 -1.15
C VAL A 844 19.96 -31.02 -0.26
N ASN A 845 18.75 -30.75 -0.78
CA ASN A 845 17.65 -30.21 0.02
C ASN A 845 16.86 -31.29 0.77
N PHE A 846 17.06 -32.58 0.43
CA PHE A 846 16.26 -33.69 0.95
C PHE A 846 16.97 -34.46 2.09
N CYS A 847 18.30 -34.45 2.12
CA CYS A 847 19.09 -35.10 3.18
C CYS A 847 19.97 -34.04 3.88
N SER A 848 19.93 -34.00 5.21
CA SER A 848 20.74 -33.05 5.99
C SER A 848 22.25 -33.24 5.75
N PHE A 849 23.02 -32.15 5.81
CA PHE A 849 24.48 -32.14 5.59
C PHE A 849 25.24 -33.15 6.47
N ARG A 850 24.67 -33.48 7.64
CA ARG A 850 25.21 -34.47 8.59
C ARG A 850 25.20 -35.90 8.05
N CYS A 851 24.17 -36.32 7.30
CA CYS A 851 24.16 -37.66 6.65
C CYS A 851 25.22 -37.77 5.53
N PHE A 852 25.77 -36.65 5.03
CA PHE A 852 26.81 -36.63 3.98
C PHE A 852 28.23 -36.71 4.54
N GLU A 853 28.45 -36.23 5.76
CA GLU A 853 29.75 -36.33 6.45
C GLU A 853 29.97 -37.74 7.00
N ASP A 854 28.92 -38.39 7.51
CA ASP A 854 28.99 -39.76 8.02
C ASP A 854 29.12 -40.83 6.90
N ALA A 855 28.81 -40.47 5.64
CA ALA A 855 29.00 -41.36 4.49
C ALA A 855 30.44 -41.32 3.91
N LYS A 856 31.37 -40.61 4.56
CA LYS A 856 32.74 -40.39 4.09
C LYS A 856 33.84 -40.90 5.02
N PHE A 857 33.51 -41.68 6.03
CA PHE A 857 34.46 -42.40 6.88
C PHE A 857 34.23 -43.90 6.86
#